data_AF-A0A345GZ91-F1
#
_entry.id   AF-A0A345GZ91-F1
#
_cell.length_a   1.000
_cell.length_b   1.000
_cell.length_c   1.000
_cell.angle_alpha   90.00
_cell.angle_beta   90.00
_cell.angle_gamma   90.00
#
_symmetry.space_group_name_H-M   'P 1'
#
loop_
_entity.id
_entity.type
_entity.pdbx_description
1 polymer ?
#
loop_
_entity_poly.entity_id
_entity_poly.type
_entity_poly.pdbx_seq_one_letter_code
_entity_poly.pdbx_strand_id
1 'polypeptide(L)'
;MSAEDNKHNQNQKSKNNNLKKSEDTEDKLNSQNIDYSGLGLMIGLTTFPIDKDTPKFFKNEIEKLFKWYSDNLNENLKEYSELFKNCYKPKAYYLFGKFDLAYISIIDDYEICGRVFTPFNAGLDNDEYKNYDYKIIAGNFPERKEIKKEGKEIILERARETFLNENTNERAKKYPFIAICTVKVNNILLLKHGYIPLNRAFYKYFFEELHDTKEHLKVLLVETFGASEYLLLFFSDSYRHITDKILEIRNLTFNFNKENPYLSKGVSDSGYSFFEYTNSFFGFDYDLFVNNLIDENTGEIIDTTKDFKIPTSDFLVPFKYGTSSSDIDKDEYIDKPWEFEEFISLNTRWFVKPSYSNSIQHYNKNYNENKYYRVASGLGDIIPHTRDYMPISTALKNLINEYRAILKKFENEENKYLSGCIVESRSHPIFMVKNDGDKKISSTLKEFLDNRKNWELDKGVNEKIHLKLRELGVAKIIRNKVAKILSNYNNLAHNTLMFLYFLDLTDYVKNTIFHTISNPNIKLNELNFFLKEKMKTLETAYYNRFFQSSVTREITDFNSEYFGAIHQTISAFSLAYNVYGRLFGDGIVTDIVTVESHPRIESSKYFVRVNYFHVFQPEIFAAICCHEATNFFYDKMNEKDWRKFEPVISKKKLKDEYGFKDEQFSNPYSYRNDQETKINKYILSKLKEDAEYYLYDSFCMEYLKNIPFNLFKYFSKDIITLHTGYFGDKDLFEFWHWNYFIQMPMNYDNEKEINEKKFCIFLIRILFVLSEVKDGNFISYYDEHKFKNPLKGPHKILQTLWLRFYPKARWLVQRILILEKEEPYDFKNTFTNWSKQLAVYGLDKANFDNVKKEYKKRYEENFTEIKEKKSEDSFYNLILGDLTEGKMIEKETSDSDYYFVTKLIYSFLKYYQINVWTDTQKEMFLPRKEGKISRDLNKETDSDVLLDRQGGLFYFDFQRRQELFKMRGAFIKSLWNVNLIAKGKEFLTSK
;
A
#
# COMPACT_ATOMS: atom_id res chain seq x y z
N MET A 1 -68.45 -44.07 2.62
CA MET A 1 -68.00 -43.36 1.40
C MET A 1 -67.70 -41.88 1.65
N SER A 2 -66.85 -41.54 2.63
CA SER A 2 -66.29 -40.17 2.75
C SER A 2 -64.97 -40.08 3.54
N ALA A 3 -64.30 -41.22 3.80
CA ALA A 3 -63.05 -41.25 4.57
C ALA A 3 -61.82 -41.71 3.78
N GLU A 4 -61.99 -42.34 2.61
CA GLU A 4 -60.87 -42.85 1.80
C GLU A 4 -60.40 -41.87 0.71
N ASP A 5 -61.27 -41.02 0.18
CA ASP A 5 -60.89 -40.03 -0.85
C ASP A 5 -60.05 -38.85 -0.30
N ASN A 6 -60.11 -38.58 1.01
CA ASN A 6 -59.31 -37.52 1.62
C ASN A 6 -57.86 -37.92 1.89
N LYS A 7 -57.56 -39.23 2.02
CA LYS A 7 -56.18 -39.71 2.20
C LYS A 7 -55.38 -39.73 0.90
N HIS A 8 -56.04 -39.97 -0.25
CA HIS A 8 -55.33 -39.97 -1.52
C HIS A 8 -54.99 -38.55 -2.01
N ASN A 9 -55.88 -37.58 -1.77
CA ASN A 9 -55.64 -36.18 -2.13
C ASN A 9 -54.61 -35.46 -1.24
N GLN A 10 -54.49 -35.83 0.05
CA GLN A 10 -53.44 -35.28 0.91
C GLN A 10 -52.04 -35.82 0.59
N ASN A 11 -51.92 -37.08 0.16
CA ASN A 11 -50.64 -37.66 -0.24
C ASN A 11 -50.14 -37.22 -1.63
N GLN A 12 -51.03 -36.82 -2.54
CA GLN A 12 -50.62 -36.19 -3.81
C GLN A 12 -50.27 -34.70 -3.63
N LYS A 13 -50.95 -33.96 -2.74
CA LYS A 13 -50.56 -32.58 -2.39
C LYS A 13 -49.24 -32.49 -1.62
N SER A 14 -48.92 -33.46 -0.76
CA SER A 14 -47.62 -33.50 -0.05
C SER A 14 -46.46 -33.91 -0.97
N LYS A 15 -46.68 -34.83 -1.92
CA LYS A 15 -45.69 -35.15 -2.96
C LYS A 15 -45.46 -34.02 -3.96
N ASN A 16 -46.51 -33.33 -4.43
CA ASN A 16 -46.34 -32.18 -5.33
C ASN A 16 -45.77 -30.94 -4.64
N ASN A 17 -46.02 -30.74 -3.33
CA ASN A 17 -45.36 -29.67 -2.57
C ASN A 17 -43.91 -30.00 -2.23
N ASN A 18 -43.53 -31.28 -2.11
CA ASN A 18 -42.14 -31.67 -1.92
C ASN A 18 -41.35 -31.68 -3.23
N LEU A 19 -41.96 -32.02 -4.37
CA LEU A 19 -41.34 -31.87 -5.69
C LEU A 19 -41.21 -30.41 -6.13
N LYS A 20 -42.22 -29.55 -5.88
CA LYS A 20 -42.06 -28.10 -6.09
C LYS A 20 -41.11 -27.46 -5.10
N LYS A 21 -41.04 -27.90 -3.84
CA LYS A 21 -40.02 -27.40 -2.91
C LYS A 21 -38.62 -27.88 -3.28
N SER A 22 -38.44 -29.10 -3.80
CA SER A 22 -37.12 -29.59 -4.25
C SER A 22 -36.69 -28.94 -5.55
N GLU A 23 -37.59 -28.72 -6.52
CA GLU A 23 -37.29 -27.94 -7.73
C GLU A 23 -37.06 -26.45 -7.41
N ASP A 24 -37.85 -25.84 -6.51
CA ASP A 24 -37.63 -24.44 -6.07
C ASP A 24 -36.42 -24.28 -5.11
N THR A 25 -35.89 -25.37 -4.53
CA THR A 25 -34.61 -25.33 -3.77
C THR A 25 -33.40 -25.71 -4.62
N GLU A 26 -33.51 -26.63 -5.58
CA GLU A 26 -32.45 -26.92 -6.54
C GLU A 26 -32.23 -25.75 -7.51
N ASP A 27 -33.29 -25.06 -7.96
CA ASP A 27 -33.13 -23.86 -8.79
C ASP A 27 -32.66 -22.63 -7.98
N LYS A 28 -32.93 -22.58 -6.66
CA LYS A 28 -32.35 -21.53 -5.77
C LYS A 28 -30.93 -21.83 -5.29
N LEU A 29 -30.51 -23.10 -5.27
CA LEU A 29 -29.12 -23.50 -4.99
C LEU A 29 -28.24 -23.38 -6.24
N ASN A 30 -28.78 -23.62 -7.44
CA ASN A 30 -28.03 -23.50 -8.69
C ASN A 30 -27.94 -22.07 -9.25
N SER A 31 -28.71 -21.11 -8.71
CA SER A 31 -28.67 -19.70 -9.11
C SER A 31 -28.07 -18.76 -8.05
N GLN A 32 -27.19 -19.25 -7.17
CA GLN A 32 -26.35 -18.34 -6.39
C GLN A 32 -25.41 -17.63 -7.36
N ASN A 33 -25.74 -16.39 -7.75
CA ASN A 33 -24.80 -15.48 -8.40
C ASN A 33 -23.55 -15.40 -7.51
N ILE A 34 -22.49 -16.10 -7.90
CA ILE A 34 -21.25 -16.17 -7.14
C ILE A 34 -20.61 -14.79 -7.18
N ASP A 35 -20.48 -14.15 -6.02
CA ASP A 35 -19.94 -12.81 -5.92
C ASP A 35 -18.41 -12.83 -5.83
N TYR A 36 -17.76 -12.52 -6.96
CA TYR A 36 -16.30 -12.34 -7.07
C TYR A 36 -15.78 -11.05 -6.48
N SER A 37 -16.69 -10.14 -6.12
CA SER A 37 -16.22 -8.95 -5.44
C SER A 37 -15.55 -9.40 -4.13
N GLY A 38 -14.34 -8.91 -3.86
CA GLY A 38 -13.58 -9.33 -2.67
C GLY A 38 -12.52 -10.41 -2.90
N LEU A 39 -12.22 -10.77 -4.14
CA LEU A 39 -11.03 -11.56 -4.48
C LEU A 39 -9.96 -10.67 -5.15
N GLY A 40 -8.70 -10.99 -4.86
CA GLY A 40 -7.54 -10.39 -5.49
C GLY A 40 -6.67 -11.43 -6.19
N LEU A 41 -5.64 -10.93 -6.86
CA LEU A 41 -4.59 -11.75 -7.41
C LEU A 41 -3.27 -11.42 -6.73
N MET A 42 -2.53 -12.45 -6.35
CA MET A 42 -1.15 -12.36 -5.91
C MET A 42 -0.24 -12.99 -6.95
N ILE A 43 0.86 -12.31 -7.26
CA ILE A 43 1.96 -12.81 -8.07
C ILE A 43 3.24 -12.65 -7.29
N GLY A 44 3.91 -13.75 -6.99
CA GLY A 44 5.28 -13.72 -6.50
C GLY A 44 6.26 -14.00 -7.63
N LEU A 45 7.33 -13.22 -7.69
CA LEU A 45 8.45 -13.39 -8.61
C LEU A 45 9.68 -13.72 -7.76
N THR A 46 10.38 -14.81 -8.05
CA THR A 46 11.54 -15.25 -7.27
C THR A 46 12.69 -15.70 -8.17
N THR A 47 13.92 -15.56 -7.69
CA THR A 47 15.05 -16.30 -8.25
C THR A 47 15.16 -17.67 -7.59
N PHE A 48 15.80 -18.64 -8.26
CA PHE A 48 16.10 -19.92 -7.62
C PHE A 48 17.22 -19.73 -6.57
N PRO A 49 17.15 -20.43 -5.43
CA PRO A 49 18.26 -20.46 -4.48
C PRO A 49 19.45 -21.19 -5.09
N ILE A 50 20.66 -20.68 -4.87
CA ILE A 50 21.91 -21.26 -5.42
C ILE A 50 22.10 -22.75 -5.02
N ASP A 51 21.62 -23.13 -3.83
CA ASP A 51 21.89 -24.44 -3.21
C ASP A 51 20.70 -25.41 -3.24
N LYS A 52 19.57 -25.05 -3.88
CA LYS A 52 18.36 -25.88 -3.87
C LYS A 52 18.04 -26.41 -5.26
N ASP A 53 17.58 -27.65 -5.27
CA ASP A 53 17.07 -28.34 -6.46
C ASP A 53 15.85 -27.58 -7.02
N THR A 54 16.03 -26.98 -8.20
CA THR A 54 15.10 -26.06 -8.87
C THR A 54 13.66 -26.58 -8.98
N PRO A 55 13.41 -27.87 -9.35
CA PRO A 55 12.08 -28.49 -9.35
C PRO A 55 11.45 -28.68 -7.96
N LYS A 56 12.27 -28.82 -6.91
CA LYS A 56 11.79 -29.05 -5.54
C LYS A 56 11.47 -27.75 -4.79
N PHE A 57 12.07 -26.63 -5.18
CA PHE A 57 11.89 -25.33 -4.50
C PHE A 57 10.43 -24.90 -4.45
N PHE A 58 9.73 -24.90 -5.58
CA PHE A 58 8.32 -24.46 -5.64
C PHE A 58 7.42 -25.33 -4.75
N LYS A 59 7.52 -26.65 -4.87
CA LYS A 59 6.71 -27.61 -4.10
C LYS A 59 7.02 -27.60 -2.61
N ASN A 60 8.28 -27.52 -2.24
CA ASN A 60 8.70 -27.67 -0.84
C ASN A 60 8.64 -26.37 -0.04
N GLU A 61 8.78 -25.22 -0.69
CA GLU A 61 8.83 -23.92 -0.03
C GLU A 61 7.55 -23.14 -0.32
N ILE A 62 7.24 -22.87 -1.59
CA ILE A 62 6.14 -21.97 -1.99
C ILE A 62 4.76 -22.60 -1.71
N GLU A 63 4.50 -23.80 -2.23
CA GLU A 63 3.18 -24.44 -2.07
C GLU A 63 2.82 -24.69 -0.60
N LYS A 64 3.81 -25.03 0.25
CA LYS A 64 3.55 -25.28 1.68
C LYS A 64 3.03 -24.06 2.43
N LEU A 65 3.42 -22.85 2.03
CA LEU A 65 2.96 -21.62 2.68
C LEU A 65 1.51 -21.33 2.35
N PHE A 66 1.17 -21.47 1.07
CA PHE A 66 -0.18 -21.30 0.58
C PHE A 66 -1.12 -22.38 1.12
N LYS A 67 -0.61 -23.60 1.32
CA LYS A 67 -1.38 -24.72 1.86
C LYS A 67 -2.04 -24.40 3.20
N TRP A 68 -1.37 -23.68 4.10
CA TRP A 68 -2.00 -23.28 5.39
C TRP A 68 -3.25 -22.42 5.18
N TYR A 69 -3.19 -21.42 4.27
CA TYR A 69 -4.34 -20.59 3.93
C TYR A 69 -5.43 -21.39 3.21
N SER A 70 -5.03 -22.28 2.30
CA SER A 70 -5.97 -23.14 1.57
C SER A 70 -6.69 -24.12 2.51
N ASP A 71 -5.97 -24.77 3.42
CA ASP A 71 -6.53 -25.71 4.40
C ASP A 71 -7.50 -24.99 5.33
N ASN A 72 -7.11 -23.85 5.90
CA ASN A 72 -7.99 -23.01 6.74
C ASN A 72 -9.24 -22.56 5.98
N LEU A 73 -9.10 -22.19 4.69
CA LEU A 73 -10.22 -21.81 3.86
C LEU A 73 -11.16 -22.99 3.64
N ASN A 74 -10.64 -24.17 3.27
CA ASN A 74 -11.43 -25.37 2.99
C ASN A 74 -12.15 -25.92 4.23
N GLU A 75 -11.53 -25.88 5.41
CA GLU A 75 -12.17 -26.28 6.67
C GLU A 75 -13.38 -25.39 6.99
N ASN A 76 -13.30 -24.13 6.59
CA ASN A 76 -14.32 -23.12 6.86
C ASN A 76 -15.46 -23.08 5.82
N LEU A 77 -15.27 -23.66 4.64
CA LEU A 77 -16.14 -23.51 3.47
C LEU A 77 -16.94 -24.76 3.09
N LYS A 78 -17.37 -25.60 4.05
CA LYS A 78 -18.01 -26.92 3.79
C LYS A 78 -19.21 -26.92 2.79
N GLU A 79 -19.78 -25.77 2.43
CA GLU A 79 -20.89 -25.63 1.47
C GLU A 79 -20.66 -24.62 0.31
N TYR A 80 -19.44 -24.09 0.08
CA TYR A 80 -19.24 -23.03 -0.92
C TYR A 80 -18.66 -23.49 -2.27
N SER A 81 -18.87 -22.65 -3.29
CA SER A 81 -18.64 -22.92 -4.72
C SER A 81 -17.26 -23.47 -5.06
N GLU A 82 -17.20 -24.29 -6.12
CA GLU A 82 -16.00 -24.90 -6.73
C GLU A 82 -14.86 -23.90 -6.98
N LEU A 83 -15.19 -22.61 -7.12
CA LEU A 83 -14.24 -21.51 -7.19
C LEU A 83 -13.23 -21.49 -6.04
N PHE A 84 -13.73 -21.57 -4.80
CA PHE A 84 -12.91 -21.26 -3.62
C PHE A 84 -11.92 -22.37 -3.30
N LYS A 85 -12.20 -23.58 -3.81
CA LYS A 85 -11.21 -24.66 -3.85
C LYS A 85 -9.93 -24.22 -4.57
N ASN A 86 -9.95 -23.19 -5.40
CA ASN A 86 -8.80 -22.70 -6.15
C ASN A 86 -8.09 -21.48 -5.54
N CYS A 87 -8.62 -20.91 -4.46
CA CYS A 87 -7.91 -19.86 -3.71
C CYS A 87 -6.71 -20.47 -2.98
N TYR A 88 -5.62 -19.70 -2.91
CA TYR A 88 -4.36 -20.15 -2.30
C TYR A 88 -3.81 -21.45 -2.89
N LYS A 89 -4.10 -21.72 -4.17
CA LYS A 89 -3.39 -22.74 -4.97
C LYS A 89 -2.44 -22.02 -5.92
N PRO A 90 -1.16 -21.82 -5.57
CA PRO A 90 -0.24 -21.11 -6.44
C PRO A 90 0.07 -21.94 -7.68
N LYS A 91 0.30 -21.27 -8.82
CA LYS A 91 0.71 -21.90 -10.07
C LYS A 91 1.95 -21.25 -10.62
N ALA A 92 2.94 -22.08 -10.91
CA ALA A 92 4.27 -21.64 -11.30
C ALA A 92 4.43 -21.49 -12.82
N TYR A 93 5.21 -20.49 -13.20
CA TYR A 93 5.67 -20.23 -14.55
C TYR A 93 7.16 -19.92 -14.48
N TYR A 94 7.95 -20.54 -15.36
CA TYR A 94 9.35 -20.18 -15.53
C TYR A 94 9.43 -18.84 -16.27
N LEU A 95 10.23 -17.90 -15.76
CA LEU A 95 10.37 -16.58 -16.35
C LEU A 95 11.72 -16.42 -17.07
N PHE A 96 11.71 -15.57 -18.09
CA PHE A 96 12.92 -15.03 -18.70
C PHE A 96 13.27 -13.68 -18.05
N GLY A 97 14.55 -13.48 -17.74
CA GLY A 97 15.06 -12.21 -17.22
C GLY A 97 15.41 -12.29 -15.74
N LYS A 98 15.10 -11.23 -14.96
CA LYS A 98 15.58 -11.08 -13.58
C LYS A 98 15.08 -12.16 -12.63
N PHE A 99 13.82 -12.54 -12.73
CA PHE A 99 13.27 -13.59 -11.88
C PHE A 99 13.23 -14.88 -12.70
N ASP A 100 13.48 -16.00 -12.04
CA ASP A 100 13.50 -17.32 -12.69
C ASP A 100 12.11 -17.97 -12.62
N LEU A 101 11.31 -17.58 -11.62
CA LEU A 101 10.00 -18.16 -11.34
C LEU A 101 8.99 -17.05 -11.06
N ALA A 102 7.81 -17.16 -11.66
CA ALA A 102 6.59 -16.49 -11.22
C ALA A 102 5.63 -17.53 -10.65
N TYR A 103 4.94 -17.20 -9.57
CA TYR A 103 3.80 -17.98 -9.09
C TYR A 103 2.59 -17.09 -8.89
N ILE A 104 1.44 -17.57 -9.37
CA ILE A 104 0.19 -16.82 -9.43
C ILE A 104 -0.83 -17.53 -8.57
N SER A 105 -1.53 -16.80 -7.70
CA SER A 105 -2.61 -17.35 -6.88
C SER A 105 -3.73 -16.34 -6.67
N ILE A 106 -4.96 -16.84 -6.59
CA ILE A 106 -6.11 -16.04 -6.15
C ILE A 106 -6.09 -15.98 -4.62
N ILE A 107 -6.32 -14.78 -4.09
CA ILE A 107 -6.31 -14.48 -2.65
C ILE A 107 -7.61 -13.77 -2.26
N ASP A 108 -8.00 -13.87 -0.99
CA ASP A 108 -9.15 -13.14 -0.42
C ASP A 108 -8.73 -12.05 0.59
N ASP A 109 -7.43 -11.97 0.90
CA ASP A 109 -6.84 -11.03 1.84
C ASP A 109 -5.40 -10.70 1.45
N TYR A 110 -5.03 -9.43 1.59
CA TYR A 110 -3.67 -8.93 1.40
C TYR A 110 -2.72 -9.31 2.54
N GLU A 111 -3.23 -9.85 3.65
CA GLU A 111 -2.41 -10.30 4.77
C GLU A 111 -1.31 -11.28 4.33
N ILE A 112 -1.62 -12.22 3.43
CA ILE A 112 -0.64 -13.17 2.90
C ILE A 112 0.53 -12.46 2.21
N CYS A 113 0.26 -11.35 1.51
CA CYS A 113 1.27 -10.56 0.82
C CYS A 113 2.20 -9.83 1.79
N GLY A 114 1.68 -9.33 2.91
CA GLY A 114 2.46 -8.50 3.84
C GLY A 114 3.08 -9.25 5.04
N ARG A 115 2.41 -10.28 5.56
CA ARG A 115 2.82 -10.97 6.80
C ARG A 115 3.54 -12.29 6.57
N VAL A 116 3.28 -12.97 5.46
CA VAL A 116 3.68 -14.39 5.27
C VAL A 116 4.79 -14.53 4.25
N PHE A 117 4.71 -13.76 3.17
CA PHE A 117 5.62 -13.86 2.03
C PHE A 117 6.92 -13.05 2.17
N THR A 118 7.23 -12.51 3.35
CA THR A 118 8.22 -11.45 3.52
C THR A 118 9.69 -11.82 3.80
N PRO A 119 10.21 -13.07 3.89
CA PRO A 119 10.08 -14.24 3.01
C PRO A 119 10.22 -15.57 3.80
N PHE A 120 9.11 -16.01 4.41
CA PHE A 120 8.88 -17.31 5.10
C PHE A 120 9.24 -17.44 6.59
N ASN A 121 8.98 -16.33 7.32
CA ASN A 121 8.72 -16.23 8.76
C ASN A 121 9.97 -16.04 9.67
N ALA A 122 10.01 -14.91 10.39
CA ALA A 122 11.03 -14.52 11.37
C ALA A 122 10.99 -15.32 12.70
N GLY A 123 10.57 -16.59 12.62
CA GLY A 123 10.45 -17.54 13.74
C GLY A 123 10.75 -18.98 13.32
N LEU A 124 11.55 -19.16 12.26
CA LEU A 124 12.29 -20.39 12.02
C LEU A 124 13.73 -20.11 12.47
N ASP A 125 14.13 -20.71 13.59
CA ASP A 125 15.46 -20.67 14.21
C ASP A 125 16.57 -21.31 13.35
N ASN A 126 16.50 -21.21 12.02
CA ASN A 126 17.54 -21.73 11.15
C ASN A 126 18.26 -20.57 10.45
N ASP A 127 19.56 -20.46 10.74
CA ASP A 127 20.57 -19.57 10.14
C ASP A 127 20.67 -19.62 8.59
N GLU A 128 19.74 -20.27 7.88
CA GLU A 128 19.62 -20.22 6.43
C GLU A 128 18.89 -18.95 6.00
N TYR A 129 19.57 -17.81 6.07
CA TYR A 129 19.19 -16.66 5.24
C TYR A 129 19.13 -17.14 3.79
N LYS A 130 17.92 -17.28 3.24
CA LYS A 130 17.77 -17.88 1.92
C LYS A 130 18.32 -16.94 0.86
N ASN A 131 19.35 -17.40 0.16
CA ASN A 131 20.04 -16.69 -0.93
C ASN A 131 19.18 -16.58 -2.20
N TYR A 132 18.03 -15.90 -2.14
CA TYR A 132 17.25 -15.58 -3.34
C TYR A 132 16.53 -14.23 -3.27
N ASP A 133 16.40 -13.61 -4.43
CA ASP A 133 15.61 -12.43 -4.64
C ASP A 133 14.13 -12.79 -4.75
N TYR A 134 13.25 -11.95 -4.21
CA TYR A 134 11.81 -12.12 -4.37
C TYR A 134 11.09 -10.79 -4.54
N LYS A 135 9.87 -10.85 -5.10
CA LYS A 135 8.99 -9.70 -5.30
C LYS A 135 7.54 -10.12 -5.30
N ILE A 136 6.69 -9.35 -4.61
CA ILE A 136 5.25 -9.58 -4.57
C ILE A 136 4.53 -8.46 -5.32
N ILE A 137 3.60 -8.84 -6.17
CA ILE A 137 2.63 -7.97 -6.82
C ILE A 137 1.25 -8.44 -6.40
N ALA A 138 0.42 -7.55 -5.89
CA ALA A 138 -0.93 -7.86 -5.48
C ALA A 138 -1.91 -6.79 -5.97
N GLY A 139 -3.14 -7.18 -6.26
CA GLY A 139 -4.17 -6.26 -6.73
C GLY A 139 -5.57 -6.86 -6.78
N ASN A 140 -6.56 -6.00 -6.97
CA ASN A 140 -7.96 -6.37 -7.07
C ASN A 140 -8.30 -6.73 -8.52
N PHE A 141 -9.29 -7.60 -8.69
CA PHE A 141 -9.98 -7.67 -9.97
C PHE A 141 -10.90 -6.43 -10.12
N PRO A 142 -10.99 -5.83 -11.32
CA PRO A 142 -11.85 -4.68 -11.55
C PRO A 142 -13.33 -5.05 -11.42
N GLU A 143 -14.07 -4.31 -10.61
CA GLU A 143 -15.52 -4.49 -10.43
C GLU A 143 -16.30 -3.38 -11.12
N ARG A 144 -17.20 -3.73 -12.06
CA ARG A 144 -18.21 -2.79 -12.58
C ARG A 144 -19.54 -3.46 -12.89
N LYS A 145 -20.63 -2.86 -12.36
CA LYS A 145 -22.02 -3.14 -12.72
C LYS A 145 -22.46 -2.42 -14.02
N GLU A 146 -21.73 -1.39 -14.44
CA GLU A 146 -22.05 -0.50 -15.58
C GLU A 146 -21.70 -1.11 -16.95
N ILE A 147 -20.81 -2.09 -16.95
CA ILE A 147 -20.52 -2.99 -18.07
C ILE A 147 -21.22 -4.29 -17.67
N LYS A 148 -22.01 -4.90 -18.56
CA LYS A 148 -22.99 -5.98 -18.28
C LYS A 148 -22.56 -6.99 -17.20
N LYS A 149 -23.54 -7.64 -16.55
CA LYS A 149 -23.37 -8.74 -15.54
C LYS A 149 -22.22 -9.72 -15.83
N GLU A 150 -21.89 -9.91 -17.11
CA GLU A 150 -20.79 -10.69 -17.69
C GLU A 150 -19.37 -10.37 -17.14
N GLY A 151 -19.05 -9.13 -16.72
CA GLY A 151 -17.68 -8.76 -16.35
C GLY A 151 -17.01 -9.59 -15.23
N LYS A 152 -17.81 -10.13 -14.29
CA LYS A 152 -17.34 -10.97 -13.18
C LYS A 152 -17.12 -12.43 -13.60
N GLU A 153 -18.01 -12.99 -14.42
CA GLU A 153 -17.92 -14.36 -14.96
C GLU A 153 -16.71 -14.50 -15.89
N ILE A 154 -16.43 -13.47 -16.66
CA ILE A 154 -15.32 -13.38 -17.61
C ILE A 154 -13.96 -13.59 -16.94
N ILE A 155 -13.71 -12.96 -15.79
CA ILE A 155 -12.42 -13.05 -15.09
C ILE A 155 -12.19 -14.48 -14.59
N LEU A 156 -13.25 -15.10 -14.08
CA LEU A 156 -13.20 -16.48 -13.64
C LEU A 156 -12.96 -17.43 -14.80
N GLU A 157 -13.77 -17.32 -15.85
CA GLU A 157 -13.67 -18.16 -17.03
C GLU A 157 -12.23 -18.13 -17.55
N ARG A 158 -11.65 -16.94 -17.65
CA ARG A 158 -10.25 -16.77 -18.03
C ARG A 158 -9.29 -17.43 -17.06
N ALA A 159 -9.47 -17.26 -15.74
CA ALA A 159 -8.60 -17.92 -14.76
C ALA A 159 -8.70 -19.45 -14.87
N ARG A 160 -9.91 -20.00 -15.06
CA ARG A 160 -10.18 -21.44 -15.25
C ARG A 160 -9.64 -22.00 -16.56
N GLU A 161 -9.73 -21.24 -17.64
CA GLU A 161 -9.16 -21.60 -18.95
C GLU A 161 -7.63 -21.54 -18.95
N THR A 162 -7.04 -20.75 -18.05
CA THR A 162 -5.60 -20.50 -17.98
C THR A 162 -4.98 -21.18 -16.76
N PHE A 163 -4.48 -20.41 -15.78
CA PHE A 163 -3.63 -20.93 -14.72
C PHE A 163 -4.36 -21.88 -13.74
N LEU A 164 -5.67 -21.73 -13.53
CA LEU A 164 -6.44 -22.60 -12.64
C LEU A 164 -6.86 -23.95 -13.25
N ASN A 165 -6.63 -24.19 -14.54
CA ASN A 165 -6.97 -25.47 -15.15
C ASN A 165 -6.17 -26.61 -14.48
N GLU A 166 -6.88 -27.57 -13.88
CA GLU A 166 -6.29 -28.71 -13.17
C GLU A 166 -5.71 -29.76 -14.14
N ASN A 167 -6.18 -29.80 -15.40
CA ASN A 167 -5.59 -30.65 -16.44
C ASN A 167 -4.31 -29.98 -16.98
N THR A 168 -3.21 -30.17 -16.25
CA THR A 168 -1.90 -29.57 -16.54
C THR A 168 -1.45 -29.83 -17.98
N ASN A 169 -1.69 -31.03 -18.52
CA ASN A 169 -1.31 -31.39 -19.89
C ASN A 169 -2.11 -30.65 -20.96
N GLU A 170 -3.38 -30.38 -20.72
CA GLU A 170 -4.23 -29.65 -21.66
C GLU A 170 -3.98 -28.14 -21.59
N ARG A 171 -3.84 -27.60 -20.38
CA ARG A 171 -3.44 -26.20 -20.14
C ARG A 171 -2.10 -25.88 -20.79
N ALA A 172 -1.09 -26.69 -20.47
CA ALA A 172 0.27 -26.55 -20.98
C ALA A 172 0.31 -26.58 -22.51
N LYS A 173 -0.57 -27.36 -23.14
CA LYS A 173 -0.68 -27.40 -24.60
C LYS A 173 -1.42 -26.18 -25.17
N LYS A 174 -2.45 -25.68 -24.48
CA LYS A 174 -3.31 -24.59 -24.97
C LYS A 174 -2.71 -23.21 -24.75
N TYR A 175 -2.15 -22.94 -23.58
CA TYR A 175 -1.55 -21.66 -23.20
C TYR A 175 -0.19 -21.83 -22.50
N PRO A 176 0.81 -22.41 -23.18
CA PRO A 176 2.15 -22.62 -22.62
C PRO A 176 2.86 -21.33 -22.22
N PHE A 177 2.53 -20.20 -22.85
CA PHE A 177 3.26 -18.94 -22.67
C PHE A 177 2.51 -17.94 -21.82
N ILE A 178 3.27 -17.24 -20.96
CA ILE A 178 2.77 -16.17 -20.12
C ILE A 178 3.53 -14.87 -20.38
N ALA A 179 2.83 -13.74 -20.27
CA ALA A 179 3.48 -12.47 -20.00
C ALA A 179 2.81 -11.69 -18.87
N ILE A 180 3.62 -11.18 -17.95
CA ILE A 180 3.22 -10.34 -16.82
C ILE A 180 3.55 -8.91 -17.19
N CYS A 181 2.57 -8.18 -17.72
CA CYS A 181 2.74 -6.86 -18.29
C CYS A 181 2.12 -5.79 -17.38
N THR A 182 2.91 -4.84 -16.94
CA THR A 182 2.46 -3.68 -16.18
C THR A 182 2.41 -2.46 -17.07
N VAL A 183 1.27 -1.79 -17.14
CA VAL A 183 1.04 -0.62 -17.97
C VAL A 183 0.73 0.59 -17.09
N LYS A 184 1.44 1.70 -17.32
CA LYS A 184 1.34 2.93 -16.53
C LYS A 184 0.55 3.99 -17.28
N VAL A 185 -0.55 4.44 -16.68
CA VAL A 185 -1.40 5.51 -17.24
C VAL A 185 -0.61 6.81 -17.33
N ASN A 186 -0.83 7.56 -18.40
CA ASN A 186 -0.22 8.86 -18.61
C ASN A 186 -0.60 9.85 -17.50
N ASN A 187 0.41 10.36 -16.79
CA ASN A 187 0.23 11.21 -15.62
C ASN A 187 -0.59 12.47 -15.89
N ILE A 188 -0.50 13.07 -17.09
CA ILE A 188 -1.27 14.28 -17.41
C ILE A 188 -2.78 14.02 -17.46
N LEU A 189 -3.18 12.88 -18.03
CA LEU A 189 -4.58 12.47 -18.08
C LEU A 189 -5.10 12.28 -16.67
N LEU A 190 -4.30 11.59 -15.85
CA LEU A 190 -4.65 11.27 -14.47
C LEU A 190 -4.81 12.51 -13.60
N LEU A 191 -3.91 13.49 -13.71
CA LEU A 191 -4.01 14.73 -12.94
C LEU A 191 -5.22 15.55 -13.34
N LYS A 192 -5.48 15.69 -14.65
CA LYS A 192 -6.56 16.54 -15.16
C LYS A 192 -7.96 15.97 -14.87
N HIS A 193 -8.10 14.64 -14.94
CA HIS A 193 -9.41 13.98 -14.89
C HIS A 193 -9.62 13.10 -13.66
N GLY A 194 -8.58 12.88 -12.87
CA GLY A 194 -8.60 11.88 -11.81
C GLY A 194 -8.52 10.45 -12.36
N TYR A 195 -8.69 9.49 -11.45
CA TYR A 195 -8.60 8.06 -11.73
C TYR A 195 -9.90 7.51 -12.31
N ILE A 196 -11.05 7.95 -11.79
CA ILE A 196 -12.35 7.34 -12.11
C ILE A 196 -12.71 7.42 -13.60
N PRO A 197 -12.70 8.58 -14.28
CA PRO A 197 -13.07 8.67 -15.70
C PRO A 197 -12.16 7.86 -16.63
N LEU A 198 -10.86 7.81 -16.31
CA LEU A 198 -9.88 7.08 -17.11
C LEU A 198 -10.06 5.57 -16.98
N ASN A 199 -10.34 5.08 -15.78
CA ASN A 199 -10.68 3.67 -15.58
C ASN A 199 -11.97 3.31 -16.27
N ARG A 200 -13.00 4.18 -16.25
CA ARG A 200 -14.25 3.94 -16.97
C ARG A 200 -13.95 3.64 -18.44
N ALA A 201 -13.14 4.48 -19.08
CA ALA A 201 -12.76 4.33 -20.48
C ALA A 201 -11.88 3.09 -20.74
N PHE A 202 -10.90 2.82 -19.88
CA PHE A 202 -10.01 1.67 -20.05
C PHE A 202 -10.71 0.34 -19.83
N TYR A 203 -11.59 0.22 -18.84
CA TYR A 203 -12.37 -1.00 -18.63
C TYR A 203 -13.36 -1.23 -19.73
N LYS A 204 -14.01 -0.17 -20.22
CA LYS A 204 -14.86 -0.29 -21.41
C LYS A 204 -14.08 -0.90 -22.58
N TYR A 205 -12.92 -0.33 -22.91
CA TYR A 205 -12.04 -0.92 -23.93
C TYR A 205 -11.61 -2.36 -23.59
N PHE A 206 -11.24 -2.64 -22.34
CA PHE A 206 -10.81 -3.97 -21.93
C PHE A 206 -11.91 -5.02 -22.15
N PHE A 207 -13.13 -4.73 -21.71
CA PHE A 207 -14.25 -5.66 -21.80
C PHE A 207 -14.92 -5.69 -23.19
N GLU A 208 -14.77 -4.66 -24.02
CA GLU A 208 -15.33 -4.65 -25.37
C GLU A 208 -14.33 -5.17 -26.43
N GLU A 209 -13.03 -4.92 -26.26
CA GLU A 209 -12.03 -5.12 -27.34
C GLU A 209 -10.91 -6.11 -26.98
N LEU A 210 -10.57 -6.22 -25.69
CA LEU A 210 -9.66 -7.24 -25.17
C LEU A 210 -10.42 -8.49 -24.69
N HIS A 211 -11.75 -8.42 -24.60
CA HIS A 211 -12.57 -9.54 -24.21
C HIS A 211 -12.64 -10.62 -25.30
N ASP A 212 -12.97 -10.20 -26.52
CA ASP A 212 -13.20 -11.03 -27.70
C ASP A 212 -11.90 -11.51 -28.38
N THR A 213 -10.79 -11.64 -27.64
CA THR A 213 -9.56 -12.16 -28.24
C THR A 213 -9.70 -13.64 -28.57
N LYS A 214 -9.37 -13.95 -29.82
CA LYS A 214 -9.27 -15.25 -30.50
C LYS A 214 -8.86 -16.40 -29.57
N GLU A 215 -9.24 -17.63 -29.93
CA GLU A 215 -8.95 -18.91 -29.25
C GLU A 215 -7.51 -19.03 -28.67
N HIS A 216 -6.55 -18.35 -29.31
CA HIS A 216 -5.12 -18.34 -29.05
C HIS A 216 -4.60 -17.37 -27.96
N LEU A 217 -5.41 -16.44 -27.44
CA LEU A 217 -4.97 -15.43 -26.47
C LEU A 217 -6.02 -15.13 -25.40
N LYS A 218 -5.63 -15.24 -24.13
CA LYS A 218 -6.42 -14.83 -22.97
C LYS A 218 -5.67 -13.76 -22.17
N VAL A 219 -6.40 -12.79 -21.64
CA VAL A 219 -5.82 -11.67 -20.90
C VAL A 219 -6.55 -11.47 -19.57
N LEU A 220 -5.85 -11.44 -18.44
CA LEU A 220 -6.43 -11.05 -17.16
C LEU A 220 -6.00 -9.65 -16.79
N LEU A 221 -6.93 -8.84 -16.31
CA LEU A 221 -6.68 -7.49 -15.82
C LEU A 221 -6.75 -7.47 -14.30
N VAL A 222 -5.74 -6.87 -13.69
CA VAL A 222 -5.60 -6.68 -12.26
C VAL A 222 -5.30 -5.19 -11.98
N GLU A 223 -6.06 -4.61 -11.07
CA GLU A 223 -5.83 -3.28 -10.52
C GLU A 223 -4.83 -3.35 -9.38
N THR A 224 -3.62 -2.81 -9.58
CA THR A 224 -2.61 -2.74 -8.51
C THR A 224 -2.76 -1.45 -7.69
N PHE A 225 -2.17 -1.41 -6.50
CA PHE A 225 -2.04 -0.18 -5.70
C PHE A 225 -0.76 0.63 -6.05
N GLY A 226 -0.12 0.36 -7.20
CA GLY A 226 0.99 1.16 -7.72
C GLY A 226 0.55 2.51 -8.29
N ALA A 227 1.45 3.46 -8.53
CA ALA A 227 1.11 4.84 -8.94
C ALA A 227 0.53 4.95 -10.37
N SER A 228 -0.69 4.45 -10.54
CA SER A 228 -1.46 4.37 -11.79
C SER A 228 -1.01 3.27 -12.74
N GLU A 229 -0.81 2.07 -12.18
CA GLU A 229 -0.42 0.88 -12.91
C GLU A 229 -1.55 -0.14 -12.96
N TYR A 230 -1.93 -0.53 -14.18
CA TYR A 230 -2.67 -1.78 -14.38
C TYR A 230 -1.70 -2.91 -14.63
N LEU A 231 -2.09 -4.10 -14.21
CA LEU A 231 -1.37 -5.33 -14.48
C LEU A 231 -2.22 -6.19 -15.42
N LEU A 232 -1.62 -6.60 -16.52
CA LEU A 232 -2.20 -7.45 -17.54
C LEU A 232 -1.42 -8.76 -17.57
N LEU A 233 -2.11 -9.88 -17.38
CA LEU A 233 -1.54 -11.21 -17.55
C LEU A 233 -2.00 -11.79 -18.86
N PHE A 234 -1.07 -12.01 -19.77
CA PHE A 234 -1.34 -12.63 -21.05
C PHE A 234 -1.03 -14.11 -20.97
N PHE A 235 -1.93 -14.93 -21.49
CA PHE A 235 -1.75 -16.38 -21.65
C PHE A 235 -1.99 -16.71 -23.12
N SER A 236 -1.04 -17.39 -23.75
CA SER A 236 -1.11 -17.66 -25.18
C SER A 236 -0.37 -18.93 -25.57
N ASP A 237 -0.70 -19.43 -26.75
CA ASP A 237 0.07 -20.41 -27.51
C ASP A 237 1.23 -19.79 -28.29
N SER A 238 1.35 -18.45 -28.35
CA SER A 238 2.44 -17.76 -29.04
C SER A 238 2.80 -16.41 -28.41
N TYR A 239 4.11 -16.16 -28.27
CA TYR A 239 4.61 -14.83 -27.88
C TYR A 239 4.25 -13.73 -28.89
N ARG A 240 4.01 -14.09 -30.16
CA ARG A 240 3.57 -13.14 -31.19
C ARG A 240 2.21 -12.53 -30.81
N HIS A 241 1.23 -13.38 -30.49
CA HIS A 241 -0.11 -12.93 -30.10
C HIS A 241 -0.07 -12.01 -28.88
N ILE A 242 0.76 -12.35 -27.89
CA ILE A 242 1.00 -11.51 -26.70
C ILE A 242 1.59 -10.15 -27.12
N THR A 243 2.63 -10.17 -27.95
CA THR A 243 3.38 -8.96 -28.34
C THR A 243 2.53 -8.02 -29.18
N ASP A 244 1.84 -8.54 -30.19
CA ASP A 244 0.92 -7.77 -31.03
C ASP A 244 -0.13 -7.08 -30.18
N LYS A 245 -0.67 -7.78 -29.17
CA LYS A 245 -1.66 -7.20 -28.27
C LYS A 245 -1.06 -6.16 -27.32
N ILE A 246 0.14 -6.37 -26.78
CA ILE A 246 0.85 -5.37 -25.98
C ILE A 246 1.11 -4.11 -26.83
N LEU A 247 1.52 -4.25 -28.09
CA LEU A 247 1.73 -3.12 -29.00
C LEU A 247 0.41 -2.38 -29.30
N GLU A 248 -0.70 -3.08 -29.49
CA GLU A 248 -2.03 -2.48 -29.62
C GLU A 248 -2.36 -1.62 -28.39
N ILE A 249 -2.20 -2.18 -27.19
CA ILE A 249 -2.48 -1.48 -25.93
C ILE A 249 -1.59 -0.26 -25.75
N ARG A 250 -0.30 -0.35 -26.09
CA ARG A 250 0.65 0.77 -26.04
C ARG A 250 0.24 1.93 -26.95
N ASN A 251 -0.45 1.62 -28.05
CA ASN A 251 -0.86 2.60 -29.05
C ASN A 251 -2.27 3.18 -28.79
N LEU A 252 -2.88 2.89 -27.64
CA LEU A 252 -4.18 3.46 -27.29
C LEU A 252 -4.09 4.96 -27.05
N THR A 253 -5.03 5.69 -27.67
CA THR A 253 -5.19 7.12 -27.47
C THR A 253 -6.53 7.44 -26.81
N PHE A 254 -6.50 8.37 -25.86
CA PHE A 254 -7.66 8.91 -25.16
C PHE A 254 -8.17 10.17 -25.85
N ASN A 255 -9.46 10.19 -26.20
CA ASN A 255 -10.10 11.33 -26.86
C ASN A 255 -11.12 12.01 -25.94
N PHE A 256 -10.99 13.34 -25.80
CA PHE A 256 -11.82 14.17 -24.93
C PHE A 256 -13.03 14.82 -25.60
N ASN A 257 -13.09 14.81 -26.93
CA ASN A 257 -14.00 15.67 -27.70
C ASN A 257 -15.47 15.19 -27.72
N LYS A 258 -15.90 14.33 -26.79
CA LYS A 258 -17.27 13.81 -26.71
C LYS A 258 -17.76 13.83 -25.27
N GLU A 259 -19.08 13.93 -25.09
CA GLU A 259 -19.74 13.88 -23.77
C GLU A 259 -19.36 12.63 -22.95
N ASN A 260 -18.90 11.56 -23.62
CA ASN A 260 -18.33 10.37 -23.01
C ASN A 260 -16.88 10.13 -23.50
N PRO A 261 -15.87 10.17 -22.61
CA PRO A 261 -14.50 9.82 -22.98
C PRO A 261 -14.38 8.36 -23.43
N TYR A 262 -13.55 8.11 -24.45
CA TYR A 262 -13.31 6.77 -24.98
C TYR A 262 -11.87 6.60 -25.46
N LEU A 263 -11.43 5.34 -25.57
CA LEU A 263 -10.15 4.95 -26.15
C LEU A 263 -10.33 4.60 -27.63
N SER A 264 -9.42 5.07 -28.49
CA SER A 264 -9.35 4.67 -29.90
C SER A 264 -8.05 3.95 -30.20
N LYS A 265 -8.10 3.01 -31.15
CA LYS A 265 -6.94 2.34 -31.73
C LYS A 265 -6.26 3.27 -32.74
N GLY A 266 -4.94 3.36 -32.67
CA GLY A 266 -4.12 4.15 -33.59
C GLY A 266 -3.95 5.61 -33.17
N VAL A 267 -2.91 6.24 -33.70
CA VAL A 267 -2.58 7.65 -33.44
C VAL A 267 -3.62 8.52 -34.13
N SER A 268 -4.64 8.97 -33.41
CA SER A 268 -5.48 10.06 -33.91
C SER A 268 -4.70 11.37 -33.80
N ASP A 269 -4.83 12.27 -34.78
CA ASP A 269 -4.13 13.57 -34.79
C ASP A 269 -4.51 14.49 -33.60
N SER A 270 -5.50 14.10 -32.79
CA SER A 270 -6.04 14.86 -31.65
C SER A 270 -6.10 14.08 -30.32
N GLY A 271 -5.69 12.82 -30.30
CA GLY A 271 -5.79 11.94 -29.14
C GLY A 271 -4.52 11.95 -28.29
N TYR A 272 -4.68 11.73 -26.99
CA TYR A 272 -3.58 11.70 -26.02
C TYR A 272 -3.16 10.24 -25.81
N SER A 273 -1.86 9.91 -25.91
CA SER A 273 -1.42 8.54 -25.55
C SER A 273 -1.87 8.19 -24.13
N PHE A 274 -2.59 7.08 -24.00
CA PHE A 274 -3.21 6.68 -22.74
C PHE A 274 -2.18 6.11 -21.76
N PHE A 275 -1.20 5.37 -22.27
CA PHE A 275 -0.12 4.77 -21.49
C PHE A 275 1.22 5.44 -21.75
N GLU A 276 1.93 5.76 -20.68
CA GLU A 276 3.26 6.37 -20.75
C GLU A 276 4.37 5.32 -20.82
N TYR A 277 4.15 4.17 -20.20
CA TYR A 277 5.16 3.13 -20.06
C TYR A 277 4.54 1.74 -19.90
N THR A 278 5.28 0.74 -20.35
CA THR A 278 4.94 -0.68 -20.22
C THR A 278 6.19 -1.49 -19.87
N ASN A 279 6.10 -2.37 -18.88
CA ASN A 279 7.13 -3.37 -18.55
C ASN A 279 6.51 -4.77 -18.60
N SER A 280 7.22 -5.74 -19.17
CA SER A 280 6.70 -7.09 -19.36
C SER A 280 7.73 -8.15 -18.99
N PHE A 281 7.36 -9.08 -18.11
CA PHE A 281 8.09 -10.33 -17.91
C PHE A 281 7.46 -11.40 -18.79
N PHE A 282 8.27 -12.13 -19.55
CA PHE A 282 7.82 -13.24 -20.38
C PHE A 282 8.23 -14.55 -19.72
N GLY A 283 7.43 -15.58 -19.91
CA GLY A 283 7.72 -16.89 -19.36
C GLY A 283 6.89 -17.97 -20.01
N PHE A 284 7.04 -19.18 -19.48
CA PHE A 284 6.30 -20.34 -19.94
C PHE A 284 5.94 -21.27 -18.77
N ASP A 285 5.01 -22.17 -19.01
CA ASP A 285 4.47 -23.08 -18.00
C ASP A 285 5.59 -23.91 -17.33
N TYR A 286 5.62 -23.90 -15.99
CA TYR A 286 6.65 -24.59 -15.22
C TYR A 286 6.53 -26.12 -15.30
N ASP A 287 5.31 -26.66 -15.41
CA ASP A 287 5.11 -28.10 -15.49
C ASP A 287 5.67 -28.65 -16.81
N LEU A 288 5.58 -27.89 -17.90
CA LEU A 288 6.26 -28.22 -19.16
C LEU A 288 7.78 -28.26 -19.00
N PHE A 289 8.35 -27.32 -18.25
CA PHE A 289 9.78 -27.30 -17.98
C PHE A 289 10.20 -28.56 -17.22
N VAL A 290 9.53 -28.85 -16.10
CA VAL A 290 9.86 -29.99 -15.23
C VAL A 290 9.65 -31.32 -15.94
N ASN A 291 8.56 -31.50 -16.69
CA ASN A 291 8.28 -32.76 -17.39
C ASN A 291 9.33 -33.06 -18.48
N ASN A 292 9.89 -32.04 -19.14
CA ASN A 292 10.98 -32.21 -20.09
C ASN A 292 12.36 -32.45 -19.43
N LEU A 293 12.46 -32.26 -18.11
CA LEU A 293 13.65 -32.57 -17.32
C LEU A 293 13.62 -33.96 -16.70
N ILE A 294 12.51 -34.70 -16.80
CA ILE A 294 12.43 -36.06 -16.31
C ILE A 294 12.96 -36.97 -17.42
N ASP A 295 14.00 -37.76 -17.12
CA ASP A 295 14.49 -38.77 -18.05
C ASP A 295 13.43 -39.87 -18.18
N GLU A 296 12.90 -40.04 -19.40
CA GLU A 296 11.83 -40.98 -19.70
C GLU A 296 12.20 -42.44 -19.35
N ASN A 297 13.49 -42.78 -19.28
CA ASN A 297 13.94 -44.13 -18.99
C ASN A 297 14.09 -44.42 -17.50
N THR A 298 14.41 -43.40 -16.69
CA THR A 298 14.71 -43.57 -15.26
C THR A 298 13.60 -43.02 -14.36
N GLY A 299 12.74 -42.13 -14.88
CA GLY A 299 11.75 -41.39 -14.10
C GLY A 299 12.38 -40.43 -13.09
N GLU A 300 13.70 -40.29 -13.09
CA GLU A 300 14.42 -39.34 -12.26
C GLU A 300 14.47 -37.99 -12.96
N ILE A 301 14.35 -36.93 -12.17
CA ILE A 301 14.65 -35.58 -12.65
C ILE A 301 16.13 -35.57 -13.00
N ILE A 302 16.46 -35.30 -14.26
CA ILE A 302 17.82 -35.04 -14.70
C ILE A 302 18.34 -33.92 -13.80
N ASP A 303 19.32 -34.25 -12.96
CA ASP A 303 19.95 -33.31 -12.03
C ASP A 303 20.73 -32.28 -12.84
N THR A 304 20.00 -31.31 -13.38
CA THR A 304 20.56 -30.19 -14.13
C THR A 304 21.40 -29.32 -13.22
N THR A 305 21.34 -29.47 -11.89
CA THR A 305 22.30 -28.78 -11.02
C THR A 305 23.71 -29.35 -11.16
N LYS A 306 23.91 -30.61 -11.59
CA LYS A 306 25.24 -31.14 -11.93
C LYS A 306 25.73 -30.71 -13.32
N ASP A 307 24.82 -30.48 -14.27
CA ASP A 307 25.17 -30.02 -15.62
C ASP A 307 25.24 -28.47 -15.75
N PHE A 308 24.52 -27.73 -14.89
CA PHE A 308 24.65 -26.28 -14.68
C PHE A 308 25.68 -25.94 -13.59
N LYS A 309 26.12 -26.89 -12.76
CA LYS A 309 27.43 -26.82 -12.09
C LYS A 309 28.48 -27.07 -13.16
N ILE A 310 28.78 -26.06 -13.98
CA ILE A 310 30.13 -26.00 -14.52
C ILE A 310 31.05 -25.81 -13.30
N PRO A 311 31.93 -26.79 -12.99
CA PRO A 311 32.84 -26.67 -11.87
C PRO A 311 33.87 -25.60 -12.21
N THR A 312 33.97 -24.57 -11.37
CA THR A 312 35.05 -23.58 -11.44
C THR A 312 36.40 -24.13 -10.97
N SER A 313 36.53 -25.43 -10.67
CA SER A 313 37.75 -25.97 -10.03
C SER A 313 38.45 -27.15 -10.72
N ASP A 314 37.85 -27.86 -11.68
CA ASP A 314 38.35 -29.22 -12.00
C ASP A 314 38.99 -29.41 -13.40
N PHE A 315 39.32 -28.35 -14.13
CA PHE A 315 40.10 -28.47 -15.37
C PHE A 315 41.62 -28.44 -15.13
N LEU A 316 42.11 -29.47 -14.44
CA LEU A 316 43.51 -29.92 -14.53
C LEU A 316 43.52 -31.43 -14.81
N VAL A 317 43.31 -31.81 -16.07
CA VAL A 317 43.74 -33.13 -16.57
C VAL A 317 44.51 -32.93 -17.87
N PRO A 318 45.75 -33.43 -17.98
CA PRO A 318 46.55 -33.30 -19.20
C PRO A 318 46.18 -34.46 -20.14
N PHE A 319 45.67 -34.16 -21.34
CA PHE A 319 45.62 -35.17 -22.39
C PHE A 319 46.30 -34.73 -23.69
N LYS A 320 47.19 -35.65 -24.10
CA LYS A 320 48.12 -35.61 -25.22
C LYS A 320 47.38 -35.67 -26.56
N TYR A 321 48.03 -35.04 -27.53
CA TYR A 321 47.74 -35.03 -28.95
C TYR A 321 47.39 -36.40 -29.56
N GLY A 322 46.37 -36.38 -30.42
CA GLY A 322 46.14 -37.36 -31.49
C GLY A 322 45.54 -36.64 -32.69
N THR A 323 46.34 -36.47 -33.73
CA THR A 323 45.97 -35.99 -35.07
C THR A 323 45.36 -37.12 -35.90
N SER A 324 44.29 -36.87 -36.68
CA SER A 324 44.22 -37.19 -38.13
C SER A 324 42.81 -37.00 -38.72
N SER A 325 42.81 -36.61 -40.01
CA SER A 325 41.86 -36.91 -41.10
C SER A 325 40.39 -36.51 -40.93
N SER A 326 39.87 -35.54 -41.67
CA SER A 326 39.51 -35.55 -43.11
C SER A 326 38.23 -36.36 -43.41
N ASP A 327 37.44 -35.76 -44.30
CA ASP A 327 36.23 -36.27 -44.96
C ASP A 327 34.92 -36.08 -44.20
N ILE A 328 34.06 -35.22 -44.73
CA ILE A 328 32.70 -35.58 -45.16
C ILE A 328 32.21 -34.54 -46.17
N ASP A 329 31.59 -35.09 -47.21
CA ASP A 329 31.25 -34.58 -48.52
C ASP A 329 30.26 -33.42 -48.62
N LYS A 330 30.35 -32.80 -49.80
CA LYS A 330 29.28 -32.06 -50.47
C LYS A 330 28.24 -33.04 -51.00
N ASP A 331 26.95 -32.77 -50.77
CA ASP A 331 25.83 -32.95 -51.69
C ASP A 331 24.58 -32.37 -50.97
N GLU A 332 23.97 -31.31 -51.49
CA GLU A 332 22.89 -31.27 -52.49
C GLU A 332 21.49 -31.32 -51.84
N TYR A 333 20.58 -30.45 -52.32
CA TYR A 333 19.17 -30.21 -51.93
C TYR A 333 18.87 -29.40 -50.65
N ILE A 334 18.38 -28.16 -50.82
CA ILE A 334 16.95 -27.81 -50.89
C ILE A 334 16.85 -26.32 -51.29
N ASP A 335 16.52 -26.07 -52.55
CA ASP A 335 15.84 -24.84 -52.97
C ASP A 335 14.37 -24.94 -52.53
N LYS A 336 14.01 -24.23 -51.47
CA LYS A 336 12.64 -23.72 -51.24
C LYS A 336 12.74 -22.35 -50.56
N PRO A 337 12.16 -21.28 -51.14
CA PRO A 337 12.06 -20.01 -50.44
C PRO A 337 10.98 -20.16 -49.37
N TRP A 338 11.37 -20.23 -48.09
CA TRP A 338 10.44 -20.08 -47.00
C TRP A 338 10.14 -18.59 -46.85
N GLU A 339 8.91 -18.21 -47.20
CA GLU A 339 8.31 -16.92 -46.91
C GLU A 339 8.11 -16.78 -45.38
N PHE A 340 8.59 -15.66 -44.84
CA PHE A 340 8.38 -15.11 -43.50
C PHE A 340 8.76 -16.00 -42.30
N GLU A 341 10.05 -16.03 -41.97
CA GLU A 341 10.53 -16.36 -40.62
C GLU A 341 10.48 -15.11 -39.72
N GLU A 342 9.86 -15.24 -38.55
CA GLU A 342 9.73 -14.21 -37.52
C GLU A 342 10.88 -14.27 -36.52
N PHE A 343 11.44 -13.11 -36.14
CA PHE A 343 12.63 -13.04 -35.29
C PHE A 343 12.32 -12.48 -33.91
N ILE A 344 12.46 -13.32 -32.88
CA ILE A 344 12.55 -12.92 -31.48
C ILE A 344 14.04 -12.87 -31.13
N SER A 345 14.59 -11.67 -30.99
CA SER A 345 15.98 -11.49 -30.57
C SER A 345 16.08 -11.37 -29.05
N LEU A 346 16.75 -12.32 -28.40
CA LEU A 346 17.12 -12.24 -26.98
C LEU A 346 18.45 -11.51 -26.89
N ASN A 347 18.46 -10.31 -26.31
CA ASN A 347 19.68 -9.55 -26.18
C ASN A 347 20.31 -9.79 -24.81
N THR A 348 21.45 -10.48 -24.77
CA THR A 348 22.22 -10.73 -23.55
C THR A 348 23.16 -9.55 -23.30
N ARG A 349 22.98 -8.85 -22.19
CA ARG A 349 23.75 -7.63 -21.88
C ARG A 349 24.88 -7.98 -20.92
N TRP A 350 26.13 -7.65 -21.24
CA TRP A 350 27.25 -7.94 -20.34
C TRP A 350 27.74 -6.67 -19.65
N PHE A 351 27.86 -6.68 -18.32
CA PHE A 351 28.45 -5.57 -17.57
C PHE A 351 29.96 -5.70 -17.51
N VAL A 352 30.67 -4.68 -18.01
CA VAL A 352 32.12 -4.54 -17.87
C VAL A 352 32.41 -3.54 -16.76
N LYS A 353 33.26 -3.90 -15.79
CA LYS A 353 33.69 -2.98 -14.72
C LYS A 353 34.25 -1.66 -15.31
N PRO A 354 33.86 -0.47 -14.78
CA PRO A 354 34.16 0.84 -15.38
C PRO A 354 35.65 1.09 -15.71
N SER A 355 36.57 0.56 -14.89
CA SER A 355 38.02 0.71 -15.05
C SER A 355 38.60 0.01 -16.28
N TYR A 356 37.84 -0.89 -16.92
CA TYR A 356 38.30 -1.71 -18.06
C TYR A 356 37.58 -1.37 -19.38
N SER A 357 36.67 -0.40 -19.37
CA SER A 357 35.93 0.07 -20.54
C SER A 357 36.85 0.58 -21.67
N ASN A 358 37.96 1.23 -21.31
CA ASN A 358 38.96 1.73 -22.27
C ASN A 358 39.69 0.60 -23.01
N SER A 359 39.98 -0.52 -22.34
CA SER A 359 40.65 -1.69 -22.95
C SER A 359 39.78 -2.36 -24.00
N ILE A 360 38.46 -2.47 -23.73
CA ILE A 360 37.48 -3.03 -24.67
C ILE A 360 37.21 -2.07 -25.84
N GLN A 361 37.19 -0.77 -25.59
CA GLN A 361 37.09 0.24 -26.66
C GLN A 361 38.33 0.24 -27.57
N HIS A 362 39.52 0.00 -27.02
CA HIS A 362 40.75 -0.16 -27.81
C HIS A 362 40.68 -1.41 -28.71
N TYR A 363 40.15 -2.52 -28.17
CA TYR A 363 39.92 -3.74 -28.92
C TYR A 363 38.92 -3.56 -30.07
N ASN A 364 37.84 -2.80 -29.85
CA ASN A 364 36.80 -2.51 -30.85
C ASN A 364 37.27 -1.54 -31.96
N LYS A 365 38.31 -0.74 -31.72
CA LYS A 365 38.92 0.13 -32.75
C LYS A 365 39.89 -0.61 -33.68
N ASN A 366 40.51 -1.68 -33.20
CA ASN A 366 41.52 -2.43 -33.98
C ASN A 366 40.93 -3.55 -34.83
N TYR A 367 39.68 -3.98 -34.56
CA TYR A 367 38.95 -4.92 -35.39
C TYR A 367 37.78 -4.21 -36.06
N ASN A 368 37.92 -3.90 -37.35
CA ASN A 368 36.83 -3.40 -38.20
C ASN A 368 35.55 -4.20 -37.99
N GLU A 369 34.44 -3.48 -37.77
CA GLU A 369 33.05 -3.94 -37.87
C GLU A 369 32.85 -5.46 -37.74
N ASN A 370 33.13 -6.03 -36.57
CA ASN A 370 32.74 -7.40 -36.32
C ASN A 370 31.21 -7.45 -36.31
N LYS A 371 30.62 -8.04 -37.36
CA LYS A 371 29.16 -8.19 -37.58
C LYS A 371 28.40 -8.92 -36.45
N TYR A 372 29.09 -9.32 -35.38
CA TYR A 372 28.61 -10.24 -34.34
C TYR A 372 28.46 -9.60 -32.95
N TYR A 373 28.87 -8.34 -32.73
CA TYR A 373 28.57 -7.61 -31.50
C TYR A 373 28.76 -6.09 -31.65
N ARG A 374 28.05 -5.31 -30.84
CA ARG A 374 28.19 -3.86 -30.69
C ARG A 374 28.58 -3.53 -29.25
N VAL A 375 29.61 -2.72 -29.08
CA VAL A 375 29.98 -2.17 -27.76
C VAL A 375 29.34 -0.79 -27.63
N ALA A 376 28.43 -0.61 -26.66
CA ALA A 376 27.78 0.68 -26.42
C ALA A 376 28.64 1.52 -25.45
N SER A 377 29.24 2.60 -25.95
CA SER A 377 30.05 3.51 -25.14
C SER A 377 29.15 4.41 -24.29
N GLY A 378 29.12 4.13 -22.98
CA GLY A 378 28.40 4.91 -21.96
C GLY A 378 28.29 4.17 -20.63
N LEU A 379 28.22 2.83 -20.66
CA LEU A 379 28.10 1.96 -19.48
C LEU A 379 29.02 0.74 -19.50
N GLY A 380 29.83 0.56 -20.56
CA GLY A 380 30.70 -0.62 -20.69
C GLY A 380 29.95 -1.88 -21.11
N ASP A 381 28.88 -1.76 -21.89
CA ASP A 381 28.08 -2.90 -22.33
C ASP A 381 28.67 -3.57 -23.58
N ILE A 382 28.76 -4.90 -23.58
CA ILE A 382 28.91 -5.71 -24.81
C ILE A 382 27.53 -6.27 -25.18
N ILE A 383 27.09 -5.99 -26.40
CA ILE A 383 25.78 -6.41 -26.94
C ILE A 383 26.07 -7.32 -28.13
N PRO A 384 25.89 -8.66 -28.07
CA PRO A 384 26.04 -9.50 -29.24
C PRO A 384 25.01 -9.12 -30.32
N HIS A 385 25.41 -9.13 -31.59
CA HIS A 385 24.49 -9.12 -32.71
C HIS A 385 23.84 -10.50 -32.74
N THR A 386 22.54 -10.53 -32.47
CA THR A 386 21.73 -11.75 -32.48
C THR A 386 21.77 -12.39 -33.86
N ARG A 387 22.08 -13.69 -33.92
CA ARG A 387 21.73 -14.53 -35.07
C ARG A 387 20.35 -15.11 -34.80
N ASP A 388 19.45 -14.86 -35.74
CA ASP A 388 18.00 -14.94 -35.57
C ASP A 388 17.37 -16.34 -35.83
N TYR A 389 18.12 -17.45 -35.84
CA TYR A 389 17.61 -18.70 -36.45
C TYR A 389 17.97 -20.02 -35.73
N MET A 390 17.94 -20.07 -34.38
CA MET A 390 18.17 -21.34 -33.67
C MET A 390 17.14 -21.63 -32.58
N PRO A 391 16.70 -22.89 -32.42
CA PRO A 391 16.01 -23.33 -31.21
C PRO A 391 16.81 -22.92 -29.98
N ILE A 392 16.16 -22.40 -28.94
CA ILE A 392 16.81 -21.81 -27.75
C ILE A 392 17.89 -22.74 -27.17
N SER A 393 17.63 -24.05 -27.14
CA SER A 393 18.59 -25.07 -26.69
C SER A 393 19.85 -25.17 -27.56
N THR A 394 19.72 -25.03 -28.89
CA THR A 394 20.83 -25.06 -29.84
C THR A 394 21.55 -23.71 -29.91
N ALA A 395 20.82 -22.59 -29.77
CA ALA A 395 21.38 -21.26 -29.65
C ALA A 395 22.26 -21.16 -28.39
N LEU A 396 21.77 -21.63 -27.24
CA LEU A 396 22.56 -21.73 -26.00
C LEU A 396 23.80 -22.61 -26.20
N LYS A 397 23.65 -23.79 -26.82
CA LYS A 397 24.77 -24.73 -27.04
C LYS A 397 25.85 -24.15 -27.95
N ASN A 398 25.46 -23.44 -29.02
CA ASN A 398 26.41 -22.80 -29.94
C ASN A 398 27.00 -21.50 -29.38
N LEU A 399 26.21 -20.70 -28.66
CA LEU A 399 26.70 -19.51 -27.96
C LEU A 399 27.72 -19.92 -26.88
N ILE A 400 27.46 -20.99 -26.12
CA ILE A 400 28.42 -21.55 -25.14
C ILE A 400 29.69 -22.07 -25.82
N ASN A 401 29.58 -22.70 -26.99
CA ASN A 401 30.74 -23.21 -27.73
C ASN A 401 31.57 -22.09 -28.39
N GLU A 402 30.94 -21.05 -28.93
CA GLU A 402 31.61 -19.85 -29.44
C GLU A 402 32.18 -18.99 -28.31
N TYR A 403 31.49 -18.90 -27.17
CA TYR A 403 31.97 -18.25 -25.95
C TYR A 403 33.18 -18.99 -25.37
N ARG A 404 33.18 -20.32 -25.37
CA ARG A 404 34.36 -21.14 -25.05
C ARG A 404 35.52 -20.92 -26.04
N ALA A 405 35.23 -20.66 -27.32
CA ALA A 405 36.25 -20.35 -28.32
C ALA A 405 36.82 -18.92 -28.17
N ILE A 406 35.99 -17.95 -27.78
CA ILE A 406 36.37 -16.57 -27.44
C ILE A 406 37.21 -16.58 -26.15
N LEU A 407 36.75 -17.26 -25.10
CA LEU A 407 37.50 -17.44 -23.86
C LEU A 407 38.84 -18.18 -24.09
N LYS A 408 38.87 -19.25 -24.90
CA LYS A 408 40.12 -19.92 -25.32
C LYS A 408 41.07 -19.00 -26.09
N LYS A 409 40.54 -18.05 -26.87
CA LYS A 409 41.34 -17.01 -27.55
C LYS A 409 41.86 -15.94 -26.58
N PHE A 410 41.17 -15.68 -25.47
CA PHE A 410 41.63 -14.79 -24.39
C PHE A 410 42.55 -15.50 -23.36
N GLU A 411 42.52 -16.83 -23.30
CA GLU A 411 43.44 -17.64 -22.49
C GLU A 411 44.81 -17.82 -23.14
N ASN A 412 44.89 -17.74 -24.47
CA ASN A 412 46.15 -17.75 -25.20
C ASN A 412 46.72 -16.33 -25.28
N GLU A 413 47.71 -16.09 -24.42
CA GLU A 413 48.65 -14.98 -24.38
C GLU A 413 48.21 -13.72 -23.58
N GLU A 414 48.88 -13.54 -22.44
CA GLU A 414 49.00 -12.35 -21.57
C GLU A 414 47.79 -11.79 -20.80
N ASN A 415 46.54 -12.22 -21.03
CA ASN A 415 45.36 -11.56 -20.41
C ASN A 415 44.45 -12.44 -19.51
N LYS A 416 45.05 -13.27 -18.65
CA LYS A 416 44.32 -14.11 -17.65
C LYS A 416 43.45 -13.35 -16.64
N TYR A 417 43.54 -12.01 -16.55
CA TYR A 417 42.82 -11.20 -15.56
C TYR A 417 41.44 -10.69 -16.02
N LEU A 418 41.07 -10.85 -17.30
CA LEU A 418 39.84 -10.28 -17.86
C LEU A 418 38.59 -11.17 -17.65
N SER A 419 38.72 -12.48 -17.47
CA SER A 419 37.58 -13.40 -17.28
C SER A 419 36.80 -13.12 -15.97
N GLY A 420 37.45 -12.56 -14.95
CA GLY A 420 36.79 -12.09 -13.72
C GLY A 420 36.21 -10.66 -13.78
N CYS A 421 36.27 -10.01 -14.95
CA CYS A 421 35.92 -8.58 -15.12
C CYS A 421 34.61 -8.35 -15.88
N ILE A 422 34.01 -9.41 -16.43
CA ILE A 422 32.79 -9.37 -17.22
C ILE A 422 31.75 -10.22 -16.48
N VAL A 423 30.65 -9.60 -16.06
CA VAL A 423 29.52 -10.30 -15.44
C VAL A 423 28.40 -10.39 -16.48
N GLU A 424 27.92 -11.59 -16.75
CA GLU A 424 26.71 -11.77 -17.56
C GLU A 424 25.56 -11.04 -16.88
N SER A 425 24.94 -10.11 -17.58
CA SER A 425 23.64 -9.58 -17.17
C SER A 425 22.57 -10.20 -18.06
N ARG A 426 21.52 -10.62 -17.37
CA ARG A 426 20.43 -11.45 -17.91
C ARG A 426 19.87 -10.91 -19.22
N SER A 427 19.50 -11.85 -20.09
CA SER A 427 18.91 -11.58 -21.41
C SER A 427 17.56 -10.89 -21.29
N HIS A 428 17.36 -9.81 -22.06
CA HIS A 428 16.06 -9.16 -22.20
C HIS A 428 15.62 -9.28 -23.66
N PRO A 429 14.36 -9.66 -23.94
CA PRO A 429 13.85 -9.62 -25.31
C PRO A 429 13.81 -8.16 -25.77
N ILE A 430 14.48 -7.85 -26.88
CA ILE A 430 14.38 -6.53 -27.53
C ILE A 430 13.64 -6.72 -28.85
N PHE A 431 12.53 -5.99 -28.97
CA PHE A 431 11.75 -5.92 -30.20
C PHE A 431 12.10 -4.62 -30.93
N MET A 432 12.75 -4.72 -32.07
CA MET A 432 12.99 -3.56 -32.93
C MET A 432 11.76 -3.30 -33.80
N VAL A 433 10.90 -2.38 -33.35
CA VAL A 433 9.90 -1.77 -34.24
C VAL A 433 10.60 -0.66 -35.02
N LYS A 434 10.67 -0.78 -36.35
CA LYS A 434 11.01 0.36 -37.20
C LYS A 434 9.93 1.42 -37.00
N ASN A 435 10.21 2.41 -36.17
CA ASN A 435 9.42 3.61 -36.12
C ASN A 435 9.78 4.44 -37.36
N ASP A 436 9.06 4.21 -38.46
CA ASP A 436 9.06 5.14 -39.59
C ASP A 436 8.36 6.44 -39.14
N GLY A 437 9.18 7.40 -38.72
CA GLY A 437 8.80 8.80 -38.60
C GLY A 437 9.04 9.40 -37.23
N ASP A 438 9.91 10.42 -37.20
CA ASP A 438 9.95 11.50 -36.22
C ASP A 438 8.58 12.22 -36.17
N LYS A 439 7.56 11.57 -35.63
CA LYS A 439 6.25 12.20 -35.43
C LYS A 439 6.33 13.19 -34.28
N LYS A 440 5.97 14.43 -34.59
CA LYS A 440 5.80 15.60 -33.70
C LYS A 440 5.56 15.20 -32.25
N ILE A 441 6.41 15.70 -31.36
CA ILE A 441 6.14 15.77 -29.91
C ILE A 441 4.71 16.30 -29.74
N SER A 442 3.83 15.48 -29.13
CA SER A 442 2.42 15.85 -28.98
C SER A 442 2.32 17.16 -28.19
N SER A 443 1.35 18.00 -28.55
CA SER A 443 1.03 19.25 -27.83
C SER A 443 0.86 19.03 -26.32
N THR A 444 0.40 17.83 -25.94
CA THR A 444 0.29 17.33 -24.57
C THR A 444 1.62 17.25 -23.83
N LEU A 445 2.65 16.64 -24.43
CA LEU A 445 3.95 16.52 -23.76
C LEU A 445 4.55 17.91 -23.59
N LYS A 446 4.35 18.79 -24.57
CA LYS A 446 4.75 20.20 -24.46
C LYS A 446 4.00 20.93 -23.34
N GLU A 447 2.67 20.80 -23.26
CA GLU A 447 1.85 21.38 -22.19
C GLU A 447 2.25 20.82 -20.82
N PHE A 448 2.47 19.50 -20.70
CA PHE A 448 2.97 18.89 -19.49
C PHE A 448 4.33 19.46 -19.11
N LEU A 449 5.29 19.50 -20.04
CA LEU A 449 6.64 20.04 -19.81
C LEU A 449 6.62 21.53 -19.48
N ASP A 450 5.71 22.30 -20.05
CA ASP A 450 5.55 23.73 -19.77
C ASP A 450 4.95 23.97 -18.38
N ASN A 451 3.88 23.25 -18.01
CA ASN A 451 3.29 23.33 -16.66
C ASN A 451 4.20 22.72 -15.59
N ARG A 452 5.00 21.71 -15.96
CA ARG A 452 5.99 21.09 -15.09
C ARG A 452 7.00 22.10 -14.57
N LYS A 453 7.45 23.05 -15.40
CA LYS A 453 8.40 24.11 -14.98
C LYS A 453 7.92 24.88 -13.75
N ASN A 454 6.61 25.01 -13.55
CA ASN A 454 6.04 25.65 -12.35
C ASN A 454 6.26 24.83 -11.07
N TRP A 455 6.53 23.53 -11.21
CA TRP A 455 6.76 22.55 -10.14
C TRP A 455 8.23 22.19 -9.95
N GLU A 456 9.08 22.62 -10.88
CA GLU A 456 10.53 22.49 -10.80
C GLU A 456 11.11 23.48 -9.78
N LEU A 457 12.17 23.06 -9.09
CA LEU A 457 13.06 24.04 -8.48
C LEU A 457 13.99 24.50 -9.60
N ASP A 458 13.87 25.76 -10.01
CA ASP A 458 14.73 26.35 -11.05
C ASP A 458 16.21 25.98 -10.78
N LYS A 459 16.97 25.63 -11.83
CA LYS A 459 18.38 25.21 -11.69
C LYS A 459 19.21 26.26 -10.92
N GLY A 460 18.87 27.54 -11.08
CA GLY A 460 19.48 28.63 -10.31
C GLY A 460 19.10 28.64 -8.83
N VAL A 461 17.97 28.04 -8.43
CA VAL A 461 17.49 28.02 -7.04
C VAL A 461 18.37 27.16 -6.15
N ASN A 462 18.87 26.01 -6.61
CA ASN A 462 19.79 25.18 -5.81
C ASN A 462 21.11 25.92 -5.51
N GLU A 463 21.62 26.65 -6.50
CA GLU A 463 22.83 27.47 -6.32
C GLU A 463 22.55 28.66 -5.41
N LYS A 464 21.45 29.39 -5.61
CA LYS A 464 21.00 30.48 -4.72
C LYS A 464 20.83 29.99 -3.28
N ILE A 465 20.24 28.83 -3.06
CA ILE A 465 20.08 28.22 -1.74
C ILE A 465 21.44 27.87 -1.13
N HIS A 466 22.32 27.24 -1.91
CA HIS A 466 23.65 26.89 -1.42
C HIS A 466 24.45 28.15 -1.02
N LEU A 467 24.39 29.20 -1.83
CA LEU A 467 24.97 30.51 -1.53
C LEU A 467 24.32 31.14 -0.29
N LYS A 468 22.99 31.11 -0.19
CA LYS A 468 22.26 31.68 0.95
C LYS A 468 22.61 30.96 2.26
N LEU A 469 22.65 29.64 2.25
CA LEU A 469 23.09 28.84 3.39
C LEU A 469 24.55 29.12 3.75
N ARG A 470 25.38 29.44 2.76
CA ARG A 470 26.78 29.84 2.99
C ARG A 470 26.86 31.21 3.67
N GLU A 471 26.09 32.19 3.21
CA GLU A 471 25.97 33.51 3.85
C GLU A 471 25.48 33.41 5.29
N LEU A 472 24.51 32.53 5.55
CA LEU A 472 23.96 32.30 6.89
C LEU A 472 24.90 31.54 7.84
N GLY A 473 26.07 31.09 7.37
CA GLY A 473 27.05 30.38 8.21
C GLY A 473 26.70 28.91 8.48
N VAL A 474 25.79 28.29 7.71
CA VAL A 474 25.43 26.87 7.86
C VAL A 474 26.62 25.98 7.51
N ALA A 475 26.83 24.93 8.32
CA ALA A 475 27.95 24.01 8.16
C ALA A 475 27.98 23.38 6.77
N LYS A 476 29.18 23.31 6.15
CA LYS A 476 29.38 22.81 4.78
C LYS A 476 28.73 21.44 4.53
N ILE A 477 28.80 20.53 5.50
CA ILE A 477 28.19 19.20 5.39
C ILE A 477 26.66 19.25 5.25
N ILE A 478 25.99 20.14 5.99
CA ILE A 478 24.54 20.33 5.92
C ILE A 478 24.18 20.96 4.57
N ARG A 479 24.92 21.98 4.13
CA ARG A 479 24.69 22.63 2.82
C ARG A 479 24.81 21.65 1.66
N ASN A 480 25.87 20.83 1.67
CA ASN A 480 26.08 19.81 0.65
C ASN A 480 24.97 18.76 0.65
N LYS A 481 24.50 18.35 1.84
CA LYS A 481 23.39 17.41 1.98
C LYS A 481 22.09 17.99 1.43
N VAL A 482 21.76 19.25 1.74
CA VAL A 482 20.61 19.98 1.20
C VAL A 482 20.70 20.07 -0.33
N ALA A 483 21.83 20.53 -0.87
CA ALA A 483 22.00 20.64 -2.33
C ALA A 483 21.84 19.28 -3.03
N LYS A 484 22.41 18.21 -2.45
CA LYS A 484 22.30 16.84 -2.99
C LYS A 484 20.86 16.34 -2.98
N ILE A 485 20.12 16.49 -1.88
CA ILE A 485 18.74 15.98 -1.85
C ILE A 485 17.84 16.77 -2.80
N LEU A 486 18.01 18.09 -2.89
CA LEU A 486 17.19 18.92 -3.78
C LEU A 486 17.50 18.62 -5.24
N SER A 487 18.77 18.37 -5.56
CA SER A 487 19.17 17.87 -6.88
C SER A 487 18.54 16.51 -7.18
N ASN A 488 18.56 15.58 -6.22
CA ASN A 488 17.97 14.25 -6.38
C ASN A 488 16.44 14.31 -6.55
N TYR A 489 15.76 15.12 -5.74
CA TYR A 489 14.34 15.40 -5.85
C TYR A 489 14.02 15.99 -7.23
N ASN A 490 14.73 17.04 -7.65
CA ASN A 490 14.56 17.62 -8.97
C ASN A 490 14.71 16.57 -10.06
N ASN A 491 15.82 15.80 -10.08
CA ASN A 491 16.07 14.80 -11.11
C ASN A 491 14.92 13.80 -11.27
N LEU A 492 14.28 13.38 -10.16
CA LEU A 492 13.15 12.45 -10.22
C LEU A 492 11.81 13.15 -10.48
N ALA A 493 11.59 14.35 -9.95
CA ALA A 493 10.46 15.19 -10.33
C ALA A 493 10.53 15.59 -11.82
N HIS A 494 11.73 15.60 -12.43
CA HIS A 494 12.00 15.78 -13.86
C HIS A 494 11.90 14.48 -14.69
N ASN A 495 11.71 13.33 -14.06
CA ASN A 495 11.39 12.10 -14.78
C ASN A 495 9.87 11.95 -14.87
N THR A 496 9.32 11.93 -16.08
CA THR A 496 7.86 11.84 -16.31
C THR A 496 7.30 10.57 -15.68
N LEU A 497 8.00 9.44 -15.76
CA LEU A 497 7.62 8.18 -15.11
C LEU A 497 7.59 8.27 -13.58
N MET A 498 8.44 9.10 -12.99
CA MET A 498 8.59 9.21 -11.54
C MET A 498 7.76 10.34 -10.93
N PHE A 499 7.22 11.24 -11.76
CA PHE A 499 6.59 12.48 -11.31
C PHE A 499 5.54 12.27 -10.21
N LEU A 500 4.56 11.37 -10.42
CA LEU A 500 3.50 11.12 -9.44
C LEU A 500 4.02 10.58 -8.09
N TYR A 501 5.15 9.86 -8.09
CA TYR A 501 5.75 9.34 -6.86
C TYR A 501 6.29 10.47 -5.98
N PHE A 502 6.82 11.53 -6.59
CA PHE A 502 7.46 12.66 -5.92
C PHE A 502 6.57 13.88 -5.79
N LEU A 503 5.43 13.90 -6.47
CA LEU A 503 4.47 15.01 -6.42
C LEU A 503 4.01 15.30 -4.99
N ASP A 504 3.89 14.28 -4.13
CA ASP A 504 3.59 14.40 -2.69
C ASP A 504 4.67 15.12 -1.88
N LEU A 505 5.91 15.23 -2.39
CA LEU A 505 7.00 15.90 -1.69
C LEU A 505 7.18 17.36 -2.12
N THR A 506 6.49 17.81 -3.18
CA THR A 506 6.66 19.16 -3.73
C THR A 506 6.35 20.23 -2.69
N ASP A 507 5.20 20.13 -2.04
CA ASP A 507 4.76 21.12 -1.04
C ASP A 507 5.71 21.17 0.14
N TYR A 508 6.22 20.01 0.55
CA TYR A 508 7.25 19.92 1.57
C TYR A 508 8.50 20.69 1.15
N VAL A 509 9.03 20.41 -0.03
CA VAL A 509 10.28 21.01 -0.51
C VAL A 509 10.11 22.52 -0.68
N LYS A 510 9.08 22.96 -1.41
CA LYS A 510 8.83 24.38 -1.68
C LYS A 510 8.48 25.14 -0.43
N ASN A 511 7.50 24.66 0.33
CA ASN A 511 6.92 25.48 1.39
C ASN A 511 7.61 25.29 2.73
N THR A 512 8.30 24.17 2.95
CA THR A 512 9.08 23.98 4.18
C THR A 512 10.51 24.43 4.01
N ILE A 513 11.22 23.82 3.05
CA ILE A 513 12.67 24.00 2.97
C ILE A 513 12.97 25.39 2.44
N PHE A 514 12.33 25.82 1.35
CA PHE A 514 12.66 27.12 0.76
C PHE A 514 12.18 28.31 1.58
N HIS A 515 10.94 28.24 2.08
CA HIS A 515 10.42 29.29 2.95
C HIS A 515 11.33 29.49 4.18
N THR A 516 11.83 28.40 4.76
CA THR A 516 12.70 28.50 5.94
C THR A 516 14.08 29.04 5.62
N ILE A 517 14.68 28.60 4.51
CA ILE A 517 15.99 29.12 4.06
C ILE A 517 15.90 30.60 3.67
N SER A 518 14.74 31.04 3.18
CA SER A 518 14.48 32.42 2.77
C SER A 518 14.10 33.34 3.93
N ASN A 519 13.87 32.81 5.14
CA ASN A 519 13.50 33.61 6.30
C ASN A 519 14.73 34.35 6.87
N PRO A 520 14.82 35.69 6.78
CA PRO A 520 15.99 36.44 7.25
C PRO A 520 16.14 36.45 8.77
N ASN A 521 15.11 36.09 9.53
CA ASN A 521 15.06 36.24 10.98
C ASN A 521 15.43 34.96 11.76
N ILE A 522 15.74 33.85 11.08
CA ILE A 522 16.04 32.57 11.76
C ILE A 522 17.45 32.57 12.34
N LYS A 523 17.60 32.20 13.61
CA LYS A 523 18.93 32.07 14.24
C LYS A 523 19.68 30.88 13.65
N LEU A 524 21.00 30.98 13.53
CA LEU A 524 21.83 29.91 12.94
C LEU A 524 21.66 28.55 13.62
N ASN A 525 21.60 28.51 14.96
CA ASN A 525 21.42 27.24 15.69
C ASN A 525 20.04 26.62 15.41
N GLU A 526 18.99 27.44 15.39
CA GLU A 526 17.63 27.02 15.04
C GLU A 526 17.57 26.53 13.59
N LEU A 527 18.21 27.23 12.67
CA LEU A 527 18.31 26.85 11.26
C LEU A 527 19.05 25.52 11.08
N ASN A 528 20.18 25.30 11.77
CA ASN A 528 20.92 24.04 11.70
C ASN A 528 20.11 22.86 12.22
N PHE A 529 19.44 23.02 13.38
CA PHE A 529 18.56 22.00 13.94
C PHE A 529 17.38 21.71 13.00
N PHE A 530 16.74 22.78 12.52
CA PHE A 530 15.62 22.68 11.59
C PHE A 530 15.99 21.95 10.31
N LEU A 531 17.08 22.36 9.65
CA LEU A 531 17.56 21.71 8.43
C LEU A 531 17.88 20.24 8.70
N LYS A 532 18.49 19.88 9.82
CA LYS A 532 18.79 18.48 10.14
C LYS A 532 17.53 17.62 10.22
N GLU A 533 16.52 18.07 10.98
CA GLU A 533 15.25 17.33 11.17
C GLU A 533 14.43 17.23 9.88
N LYS A 534 14.29 18.36 9.16
CA LYS A 534 13.57 18.41 7.89
C LYS A 534 14.25 17.63 6.79
N MET A 535 15.58 17.67 6.72
CA MET A 535 16.33 16.88 5.75
C MET A 535 16.22 15.39 6.01
N LYS A 536 16.27 14.96 7.28
CA LYS A 536 16.06 13.56 7.64
C LYS A 536 14.68 13.09 7.19
N THR A 537 13.65 13.91 7.45
CA THR A 537 12.28 13.61 7.04
C THR A 537 12.14 13.52 5.52
N LEU A 538 12.67 14.50 4.77
CA LEU A 538 12.63 14.49 3.31
C LEU A 538 13.43 13.32 2.74
N GLU A 539 14.57 12.98 3.33
CA GLU A 539 15.41 11.85 2.92
C GLU A 539 14.68 10.52 3.11
N THR A 540 14.09 10.28 4.28
CA THR A 540 13.26 9.11 4.54
C THR A 540 12.10 9.03 3.55
N ALA A 541 11.38 10.12 3.33
CA ALA A 541 10.28 10.17 2.38
C ALA A 541 10.72 9.94 0.94
N TYR A 542 11.83 10.57 0.53
CA TYR A 542 12.43 10.43 -0.79
C TYR A 542 12.77 8.96 -1.05
N TYR A 543 13.47 8.31 -0.12
CA TYR A 543 13.83 6.90 -0.25
C TYR A 543 12.60 6.00 -0.23
N ASN A 544 11.64 6.29 0.64
CA ASN A 544 10.37 5.56 0.66
C ASN A 544 9.65 5.63 -0.70
N ARG A 545 9.56 6.82 -1.34
CA ARG A 545 8.97 6.95 -2.69
C ARG A 545 9.83 6.33 -3.79
N PHE A 546 11.15 6.52 -3.71
CA PHE A 546 12.08 6.01 -4.70
C PHE A 546 12.08 4.48 -4.73
N PHE A 547 12.18 3.83 -3.58
CA PHE A 547 12.16 2.38 -3.48
C PHE A 547 10.78 1.80 -3.81
N GLN A 548 9.71 2.54 -3.54
CA GLN A 548 8.35 2.19 -3.93
C GLN A 548 7.97 2.65 -5.35
N SER A 549 8.94 2.81 -6.25
CA SER A 549 8.67 3.30 -7.61
C SER A 549 8.81 2.21 -8.67
N SER A 550 8.34 2.54 -9.88
CA SER A 550 8.47 1.66 -11.04
C SER A 550 9.92 1.42 -11.47
N VAL A 551 10.86 2.34 -11.13
CA VAL A 551 12.28 2.26 -11.55
C VAL A 551 13.08 1.32 -10.67
N THR A 552 12.81 1.30 -9.37
CA THR A 552 13.46 0.40 -8.40
C THR A 552 12.79 -0.96 -8.33
N ARG A 553 11.73 -1.16 -9.11
CA ARG A 553 10.96 -2.41 -9.20
C ARG A 553 11.82 -3.62 -9.57
N GLU A 554 12.92 -3.39 -10.29
CA GLU A 554 13.88 -4.41 -10.71
C GLU A 554 15.08 -4.50 -9.77
N ILE A 555 15.11 -3.76 -8.66
CA ILE A 555 16.22 -3.76 -7.70
C ILE A 555 15.70 -4.27 -6.35
N THR A 556 15.95 -5.54 -6.08
CA THR A 556 15.45 -6.32 -4.94
C THR A 556 16.22 -5.99 -3.66
N ASP A 557 17.51 -5.66 -3.79
CA ASP A 557 18.41 -5.35 -2.68
C ASP A 557 17.99 -4.13 -1.84
N PHE A 558 17.19 -3.21 -2.40
CA PHE A 558 16.87 -1.95 -1.74
C PHE A 558 15.47 -1.88 -1.12
N ASN A 559 14.59 -2.84 -1.42
CA ASN A 559 13.22 -2.80 -0.94
C ASN A 559 12.76 -4.18 -0.50
N SER A 560 12.93 -4.46 0.78
CA SER A 560 12.72 -5.79 1.36
C SER A 560 11.26 -6.21 1.45
N GLU A 561 10.28 -5.35 1.11
CA GLU A 561 8.89 -5.62 1.53
C GLU A 561 7.81 -5.34 0.46
N TYR A 562 7.86 -4.23 -0.29
CA TYR A 562 6.83 -3.93 -1.31
C TYR A 562 7.44 -3.30 -2.56
N PHE A 563 7.19 -3.84 -3.74
CA PHE A 563 7.83 -3.41 -4.99
C PHE A 563 7.01 -2.37 -5.76
N GLY A 564 6.77 -1.23 -5.12
CA GLY A 564 6.06 -0.07 -5.69
C GLY A 564 4.55 -0.19 -5.78
N ALA A 565 3.99 -1.25 -5.20
CA ALA A 565 2.56 -1.51 -5.16
C ALA A 565 1.85 -0.86 -3.96
N ILE A 566 2.35 0.24 -3.39
CA ILE A 566 1.70 0.90 -2.23
C ILE A 566 1.58 2.41 -2.38
N HIS A 567 2.02 2.98 -3.51
CA HIS A 567 2.04 4.44 -3.67
C HIS A 567 0.64 5.06 -3.64
N GLN A 568 -0.38 4.38 -4.20
CA GLN A 568 -1.76 4.87 -4.09
C GLN A 568 -2.19 5.00 -2.64
N THR A 569 -1.90 3.99 -1.82
CA THR A 569 -2.21 3.99 -0.40
C THR A 569 -1.46 5.08 0.35
N ILE A 570 -0.16 5.23 0.10
CA ILE A 570 0.63 6.27 0.74
C ILE A 570 0.09 7.66 0.38
N SER A 571 -0.27 7.87 -0.88
CA SER A 571 -0.82 9.14 -1.37
C SER A 571 -2.22 9.41 -0.80
N ALA A 572 -3.06 8.37 -0.67
CA ALA A 572 -4.36 8.43 0.00
C ALA A 572 -4.24 8.80 1.49
N PHE A 573 -3.34 8.14 2.21
CA PHE A 573 -3.04 8.45 3.61
C PHE A 573 -2.44 9.84 3.76
N SER A 574 -1.63 10.29 2.77
CA SER A 574 -1.06 11.63 2.76
C SER A 574 -2.16 12.67 2.69
N LEU A 575 -3.15 12.51 1.80
CA LEU A 575 -4.32 13.38 1.79
C LEU A 575 -5.04 13.35 3.14
N ALA A 576 -5.35 12.16 3.65
CA ALA A 576 -6.14 12.01 4.87
C ALA A 576 -5.47 12.65 6.09
N TYR A 577 -4.17 12.46 6.26
CA TYR A 577 -3.42 13.10 7.34
C TYR A 577 -3.32 14.61 7.14
N ASN A 578 -3.04 15.05 5.90
CA ASN A 578 -2.83 16.46 5.61
C ASN A 578 -4.09 17.31 5.73
N VAL A 579 -5.29 16.78 5.52
CA VAL A 579 -6.52 17.57 5.78
C VAL A 579 -6.65 17.92 7.26
N TYR A 580 -6.30 17.01 8.16
CA TYR A 580 -6.24 17.29 9.60
C TYR A 580 -5.06 18.21 9.94
N GLY A 581 -3.87 17.98 9.37
CA GLY A 581 -2.72 18.88 9.53
C GLY A 581 -3.01 20.33 9.13
N ARG A 582 -3.70 20.54 7.98
CA ARG A 582 -4.18 21.86 7.53
C ARG A 582 -5.16 22.48 8.51
N LEU A 583 -6.08 21.67 9.06
CA LEU A 583 -7.03 22.13 10.06
C LEU A 583 -6.32 22.65 11.31
N PHE A 584 -5.23 21.97 11.71
CA PHE A 584 -4.44 22.28 12.90
C PHE A 584 -3.36 23.36 12.71
N GLY A 585 -3.49 24.20 11.68
CA GLY A 585 -2.79 25.49 11.61
C GLY A 585 -1.50 25.54 10.80
N ASP A 586 -1.09 24.45 10.13
CA ASP A 586 0.07 24.57 9.24
C ASP A 586 -0.23 25.50 8.05
N GLY A 587 -1.50 25.59 7.62
CA GLY A 587 -1.96 26.42 6.49
C GLY A 587 -1.38 26.03 5.12
N ILE A 588 -0.23 25.37 5.15
CA ILE A 588 0.66 24.93 4.11
C ILE A 588 0.96 23.47 4.45
N VAL A 589 0.60 22.57 3.54
CA VAL A 589 0.77 21.14 3.72
C VAL A 589 2.23 20.76 3.74
N THR A 590 2.72 20.23 4.85
CA THR A 590 4.11 19.77 4.93
C THR A 590 4.27 18.46 5.70
N ASP A 591 3.19 17.73 5.97
CA ASP A 591 3.35 16.40 6.53
C ASP A 591 3.47 15.36 5.43
N ILE A 592 4.44 14.48 5.59
CA ILE A 592 4.66 13.39 4.66
C ILE A 592 4.27 12.07 5.31
N VAL A 593 3.53 11.23 4.59
CA VAL A 593 3.35 9.83 4.99
C VAL A 593 4.55 9.01 4.54
N THR A 594 5.10 8.24 5.45
CA THR A 594 6.19 7.27 5.21
C THR A 594 5.77 5.90 5.70
N VAL A 595 6.33 4.85 5.12
CA VAL A 595 6.07 3.47 5.53
C VAL A 595 7.38 2.85 5.99
N GLU A 596 7.36 2.27 7.18
CA GLU A 596 8.51 1.63 7.83
C GLU A 596 8.04 0.45 8.68
N SER A 597 8.97 -0.43 9.07
CA SER A 597 8.72 -1.66 9.84
C SER A 597 8.55 -1.40 11.33
N HIS A 598 7.93 -0.26 11.64
CA HIS A 598 7.69 0.16 12.98
C HIS A 598 6.32 -0.38 13.47
N PRO A 599 6.23 -1.00 14.64
CA PRO A 599 5.03 -1.70 15.12
C PRO A 599 3.77 -0.83 15.34
N ARG A 600 3.90 0.49 15.25
CA ARG A 600 2.81 1.45 15.52
C ARG A 600 2.74 2.49 14.42
N ILE A 601 1.61 3.19 14.37
CA ILE A 601 1.56 4.46 13.65
C ILE A 601 2.11 5.53 14.59
N GLU A 602 3.09 6.28 14.11
CA GLU A 602 3.76 7.32 14.89
C GLU A 602 3.85 8.59 14.05
N SER A 603 3.42 9.71 14.60
CA SER A 603 3.70 11.01 14.01
C SER A 603 4.89 11.72 14.65
N SER A 604 5.56 12.51 13.82
CA SER A 604 6.37 13.64 14.23
C SER A 604 5.66 14.93 13.82
N LYS A 605 6.30 16.08 14.10
CA LYS A 605 5.81 17.38 13.62
C LYS A 605 5.65 17.44 12.10
N TYR A 606 6.38 16.61 11.34
CA TYR A 606 6.57 16.77 9.89
C TYR A 606 6.29 15.52 9.05
N PHE A 607 6.00 14.40 9.69
CA PHE A 607 5.65 13.17 9.00
C PHE A 607 4.80 12.28 9.90
N VAL A 608 4.05 11.39 9.28
CA VAL A 608 3.47 10.23 9.94
C VAL A 608 4.07 8.97 9.34
N ARG A 609 4.49 8.06 10.21
CA ARG A 609 5.05 6.77 9.87
C ARG A 609 3.98 5.73 10.08
N VAL A 610 3.67 5.01 9.02
CA VAL A 610 2.68 3.94 9.00
C VAL A 610 3.41 2.61 8.97
N ASN A 611 2.99 1.68 9.82
CA ASN A 611 3.46 0.30 9.78
C ASN A 611 3.05 -0.32 8.43
N TYR A 612 3.92 -1.10 7.81
CA TYR A 612 3.61 -1.89 6.62
C TYR A 612 2.31 -2.71 6.73
N PHE A 613 2.01 -3.31 7.90
CA PHE A 613 0.74 -4.05 8.09
C PHE A 613 -0.49 -3.15 7.98
N HIS A 614 -0.37 -1.89 8.40
CA HIS A 614 -1.47 -0.92 8.35
C HIS A 614 -1.69 -0.32 6.96
N VAL A 615 -0.78 -0.57 6.00
CA VAL A 615 -0.96 -0.14 4.60
C VAL A 615 -2.17 -0.85 3.98
N PHE A 616 -2.35 -2.15 4.27
CA PHE A 616 -3.49 -2.93 3.75
C PHE A 616 -4.65 -3.04 4.74
N GLN A 617 -4.51 -2.44 5.92
CA GLN A 617 -5.54 -2.34 6.96
C GLN A 617 -5.84 -0.87 7.25
N PRO A 618 -6.41 -0.13 6.28
CA PRO A 618 -6.62 1.30 6.37
C PRO A 618 -7.50 1.72 7.55
N GLU A 619 -8.29 0.80 8.13
CA GLU A 619 -9.11 1.06 9.31
C GLU A 619 -8.28 1.43 10.55
N ILE A 620 -7.11 0.83 10.72
CA ILE A 620 -6.20 1.18 11.83
C ILE A 620 -5.66 2.58 11.64
N PHE A 621 -5.25 2.93 10.42
CA PHE A 621 -4.80 4.30 10.10
C PHE A 621 -5.94 5.31 10.24
N ALA A 622 -7.12 5.01 9.69
CA ALA A 622 -8.29 5.87 9.74
C ALA A 622 -8.71 6.19 11.19
N ALA A 623 -8.67 5.19 12.08
CA ALA A 623 -9.02 5.35 13.50
C ALA A 623 -8.15 6.36 14.25
N ILE A 624 -6.87 6.46 13.89
CA ILE A 624 -5.89 7.25 14.66
C ILE A 624 -5.33 8.45 13.89
N CYS A 625 -5.54 8.56 12.57
CA CYS A 625 -4.87 9.59 11.77
C CYS A 625 -5.15 11.01 12.27
N CYS A 626 -6.38 11.28 12.70
CA CYS A 626 -6.76 12.54 13.34
C CYS A 626 -6.04 12.73 14.68
N HIS A 627 -5.96 11.68 15.51
CA HIS A 627 -5.24 11.71 16.79
C HIS A 627 -3.75 12.04 16.58
N GLU A 628 -3.11 11.35 15.64
CA GLU A 628 -1.70 11.54 15.31
C GLU A 628 -1.43 12.92 14.70
N ALA A 629 -2.34 13.46 13.87
CA ALA A 629 -2.23 14.83 13.38
C ALA A 629 -2.38 15.85 14.53
N THR A 630 -3.26 15.56 15.48
CA THR A 630 -3.48 16.39 16.67
C THR A 630 -2.28 16.35 17.61
N ASN A 631 -1.41 15.33 17.57
CA ASN A 631 -0.27 15.27 18.49
C ASN A 631 0.66 16.50 18.45
N PHE A 632 0.68 17.21 17.32
CA PHE A 632 1.51 18.39 17.06
C PHE A 632 0.70 19.67 16.83
N PHE A 633 -0.60 19.70 17.13
CA PHE A 633 -1.44 20.86 16.79
C PHE A 633 -0.93 22.17 17.40
N TYR A 634 -0.47 22.13 18.65
CA TYR A 634 0.09 23.31 19.31
C TYR A 634 1.34 23.86 18.62
N ASP A 635 2.10 22.99 17.94
CA ASP A 635 3.33 23.34 17.23
C ASP A 635 3.09 23.90 15.83
N LYS A 636 1.91 23.60 15.29
CA LYS A 636 1.49 23.93 13.94
C LYS A 636 0.69 25.22 13.91
N MET A 637 -0.12 25.49 14.93
CA MET A 637 -0.87 26.74 15.04
C MET A 637 0.04 27.95 15.30
N ASN A 638 0.14 28.83 14.29
CA ASN A 638 0.76 30.14 14.45
C ASN A 638 -0.22 31.17 15.05
N GLU A 639 0.25 32.38 15.38
CA GLU A 639 -0.61 33.42 15.98
C GLU A 639 -1.84 33.78 15.14
N LYS A 640 -1.71 33.79 13.81
CA LYS A 640 -2.84 34.09 12.91
C LYS A 640 -3.90 33.00 13.01
N ASP A 641 -3.51 31.74 13.14
CA ASP A 641 -4.46 30.64 13.33
C ASP A 641 -5.13 30.70 14.69
N TRP A 642 -4.39 31.00 15.76
CA TRP A 642 -4.96 31.19 17.09
C TRP A 642 -6.01 32.32 17.12
N ARG A 643 -5.74 33.44 16.44
CA ARG A 643 -6.66 34.59 16.38
C ARG A 643 -8.01 34.27 15.76
N LYS A 644 -8.11 33.25 14.88
CA LYS A 644 -9.39 32.84 14.27
C LYS A 644 -10.41 32.42 15.33
N PHE A 645 -9.92 31.79 16.40
CA PHE A 645 -10.73 31.19 17.45
C PHE A 645 -10.87 32.08 18.71
N GLU A 646 -10.36 33.31 18.66
CA GLU A 646 -10.61 34.28 19.72
C GLU A 646 -12.10 34.69 19.73
N PRO A 647 -12.73 34.80 20.92
CA PRO A 647 -12.11 34.77 22.26
C PRO A 647 -12.09 33.39 22.94
N VAL A 648 -12.56 32.31 22.29
CA VAL A 648 -12.72 30.99 22.95
C VAL A 648 -11.38 30.42 23.41
N ILE A 649 -10.38 30.45 22.53
CA ILE A 649 -9.02 30.03 22.83
C ILE A 649 -8.02 30.96 22.15
N SER A 650 -6.90 31.23 22.82
CA SER A 650 -5.79 31.97 22.25
C SER A 650 -4.47 31.47 22.85
N LYS A 651 -3.35 31.74 22.16
CA LYS A 651 -2.03 31.43 22.69
C LYS A 651 -1.77 32.13 24.03
N LYS A 652 -2.29 33.34 24.19
CA LYS A 652 -2.28 34.09 25.44
C LYS A 652 -3.07 33.36 26.53
N LYS A 653 -4.30 32.91 26.24
CA LYS A 653 -5.13 32.11 27.16
C LYS A 653 -4.41 30.82 27.60
N LEU A 654 -3.80 30.11 26.65
CA LEU A 654 -2.97 28.92 26.91
C LEU A 654 -1.82 29.18 27.88
N LYS A 655 -1.15 30.32 27.72
CA LYS A 655 -0.02 30.71 28.56
C LYS A 655 -0.46 31.26 29.92
N ASP A 656 -1.37 32.21 29.92
CA ASP A 656 -1.73 33.01 31.11
C ASP A 656 -2.67 32.24 32.05
N GLU A 657 -3.67 31.53 31.50
CA GLU A 657 -4.62 30.76 32.29
C GLU A 657 -4.06 29.37 32.57
N TYR A 658 -3.79 28.57 31.54
CA TYR A 658 -3.41 27.16 31.72
C TYR A 658 -1.92 26.94 32.02
N GLY A 659 -1.06 27.92 31.77
CA GLY A 659 0.38 27.82 32.02
C GLY A 659 1.15 26.97 31.02
N PHE A 660 0.66 26.83 29.78
CA PHE A 660 1.42 26.17 28.72
C PHE A 660 2.59 27.08 28.25
N LYS A 661 3.81 26.54 28.27
CA LYS A 661 5.02 27.23 27.78
C LYS A 661 5.27 26.93 26.31
N ASP A 662 5.88 27.88 25.60
CA ASP A 662 6.23 27.73 24.19
C ASP A 662 7.11 26.48 23.91
N GLU A 663 8.03 26.18 24.82
CA GLU A 663 8.92 25.02 24.78
C GLU A 663 8.18 23.68 24.99
N GLN A 664 7.06 23.68 25.73
CA GLN A 664 6.24 22.48 25.99
C GLN A 664 5.37 22.09 24.79
N PHE A 665 5.17 23.00 23.84
CA PHE A 665 4.48 22.65 22.60
C PHE A 665 5.35 21.71 21.76
N SER A 666 6.64 22.04 21.60
CA SER A 666 7.53 21.55 20.52
C SER A 666 8.19 20.18 20.67
N ASN A 667 8.13 19.56 21.87
CA ASN A 667 8.77 18.25 22.08
C ASN A 667 7.81 17.25 22.77
N PRO A 668 7.23 16.29 22.03
CA PRO A 668 6.37 15.24 22.60
C PRO A 668 7.14 14.29 23.55
N TYR A 669 8.47 14.29 23.49
CA TYR A 669 9.37 13.43 24.27
C TYR A 669 10.17 14.17 25.34
N SER A 670 9.85 15.46 25.62
CA SER A 670 10.47 16.22 26.71
C SER A 670 9.96 15.78 28.09
N TYR A 671 10.18 14.51 28.43
CA TYR A 671 9.91 13.95 29.75
C TYR A 671 10.90 14.44 30.82
N ARG A 672 11.94 15.19 30.44
CA ARG A 672 13.14 15.42 31.26
C ARG A 672 13.28 16.81 31.91
N ASN A 673 12.32 17.72 31.76
CA ASN A 673 12.39 19.02 32.43
C ASN A 673 11.21 19.20 33.41
N ASP A 674 11.53 19.52 34.66
CA ASP A 674 10.67 19.68 35.86
C ASP A 674 9.62 20.81 35.78
N GLN A 675 9.15 21.18 34.59
CA GLN A 675 8.25 22.32 34.43
C GLN A 675 6.82 21.83 34.20
N GLU A 676 6.08 21.65 35.29
CA GLU A 676 4.61 21.47 35.29
C GLU A 676 3.90 22.71 34.75
N THR A 677 2.81 22.54 33.98
CA THR A 677 1.90 23.65 33.65
C THR A 677 1.20 24.14 34.91
N LYS A 678 0.67 25.38 34.91
CA LYS A 678 -0.02 25.96 36.08
C LYS A 678 -1.22 25.11 36.49
N ILE A 679 -2.04 24.69 35.53
CA ILE A 679 -3.19 23.81 35.76
C ILE A 679 -2.76 22.42 36.28
N ASN A 680 -1.69 21.83 35.72
CA ASN A 680 -1.18 20.55 36.21
C ASN A 680 -0.68 20.67 37.64
N LYS A 681 0.13 21.68 37.95
CA LYS A 681 0.67 21.91 39.29
C LYS A 681 -0.44 22.11 40.32
N TYR A 682 -1.43 22.93 39.99
CA TYR A 682 -2.59 23.17 40.85
C TYR A 682 -3.36 21.87 41.10
N ILE A 683 -3.82 21.20 40.04
CA ILE A 683 -4.64 20.00 40.16
C ILE A 683 -3.87 18.87 40.85
N LEU A 684 -2.60 18.66 40.50
CA LEU A 684 -1.77 17.65 41.16
C LEU A 684 -1.53 17.97 42.64
N SER A 685 -1.37 19.25 43.01
CA SER A 685 -1.24 19.63 44.43
C SER A 685 -2.52 19.32 45.21
N LYS A 686 -3.69 19.67 44.65
CA LYS A 686 -4.99 19.38 45.27
C LYS A 686 -5.32 17.89 45.32
N LEU A 687 -5.00 17.15 44.26
CA LEU A 687 -5.15 15.70 44.26
C LEU A 687 -4.23 15.01 45.27
N LYS A 688 -3.03 15.55 45.53
CA LYS A 688 -2.14 15.05 46.58
C LYS A 688 -2.71 15.35 47.97
N GLU A 689 -3.18 16.57 48.21
CA GLU A 689 -3.88 16.94 49.45
C GLU A 689 -5.10 16.02 49.69
N ASP A 690 -5.94 15.84 48.68
CA ASP A 690 -7.11 14.93 48.74
C ASP A 690 -6.65 13.49 49.00
N ALA A 691 -5.64 12.98 48.28
CA ALA A 691 -5.16 11.60 48.43
C ALA A 691 -4.53 11.32 49.81
N GLU A 692 -3.84 12.31 50.40
CA GLU A 692 -3.31 12.22 51.77
C GLU A 692 -4.46 12.19 52.80
N TYR A 693 -5.53 12.95 52.54
CA TYR A 693 -6.71 13.00 53.40
C TYR A 693 -7.56 11.73 53.35
N TYR A 694 -7.75 11.13 52.17
CA TYR A 694 -8.61 9.96 51.98
C TYR A 694 -7.96 8.60 52.36
N LEU A 695 -6.79 8.59 53.03
CA LEU A 695 -6.10 7.41 53.58
C LEU A 695 -5.90 6.26 52.57
N TYR A 696 -4.68 6.17 52.02
CA TYR A 696 -4.11 4.96 51.40
C TYR A 696 -4.85 4.39 50.18
N ASP A 697 -4.67 5.03 49.03
CA ASP A 697 -4.51 4.25 47.80
C ASP A 697 -3.09 4.43 47.27
N SER A 698 -2.27 3.38 47.41
CA SER A 698 -0.95 3.31 46.77
C SER A 698 -1.06 3.60 45.27
N PHE A 699 -2.20 3.30 44.66
CA PHE A 699 -2.54 3.70 43.30
C PHE A 699 -2.41 5.21 43.08
N CYS A 700 -3.11 6.02 43.87
CA CYS A 700 -3.04 7.48 43.72
C CYS A 700 -1.60 7.95 43.92
N MET A 701 -0.89 7.48 44.95
CA MET A 701 0.48 7.94 45.16
C MET A 701 1.48 7.46 44.10
N GLU A 702 1.39 6.22 43.63
CA GLU A 702 2.28 5.65 42.62
C GLU A 702 2.04 6.27 41.23
N TYR A 703 0.78 6.46 40.87
CA TYR A 703 0.41 6.99 39.56
C TYR A 703 0.38 8.52 39.53
N LEU A 704 -0.06 9.23 40.59
CA LEU A 704 0.04 10.71 40.69
C LEU A 704 1.49 11.19 40.72
N LYS A 705 2.42 10.46 41.38
CA LYS A 705 3.87 10.78 41.34
C LYS A 705 4.44 10.70 39.93
N ASN A 706 3.81 9.91 39.07
CA ASN A 706 4.27 9.60 37.73
C ASN A 706 3.30 10.07 36.64
N ILE A 707 2.30 10.90 36.99
CA ILE A 707 1.40 11.47 35.97
C ILE A 707 2.31 12.19 34.98
N PRO A 708 2.24 11.86 33.68
CA PRO A 708 3.03 12.57 32.69
C PRO A 708 2.77 14.06 32.88
N PHE A 709 3.83 14.86 33.00
CA PHE A 709 3.81 16.32 33.21
C PHE A 709 2.97 17.11 32.17
N ASN A 710 2.35 16.41 31.22
CA ASN A 710 1.56 16.88 30.09
C ASN A 710 0.15 16.23 30.03
N LEU A 711 -0.45 15.77 31.14
CA LEU A 711 -1.77 15.12 31.13
C LEU A 711 -2.87 15.95 30.43
N PHE A 712 -2.97 17.24 30.74
CA PHE A 712 -3.92 18.16 30.09
C PHE A 712 -3.63 18.35 28.59
N LYS A 713 -2.38 18.21 28.15
CA LYS A 713 -2.04 18.20 26.72
C LYS A 713 -2.62 16.97 26.02
N TYR A 714 -2.68 15.82 26.69
CA TYR A 714 -3.35 14.63 26.14
C TYR A 714 -4.86 14.80 26.12
N PHE A 715 -5.44 15.36 27.20
CA PHE A 715 -6.87 15.63 27.27
C PHE A 715 -7.34 16.55 26.13
N SER A 716 -6.65 17.66 25.86
CA SER A 716 -7.02 18.54 24.74
C SER A 716 -6.95 17.80 23.40
N LYS A 717 -5.90 17.02 23.15
CA LYS A 717 -5.75 16.24 21.91
C LYS A 717 -6.89 15.26 21.72
N ASP A 718 -7.27 14.54 22.77
CA ASP A 718 -8.34 13.55 22.71
C ASP A 718 -9.72 14.23 22.51
N ILE A 719 -9.97 15.39 23.13
CA ILE A 719 -11.18 16.21 22.90
C ILE A 719 -11.26 16.72 21.45
N ILE A 720 -10.14 17.22 20.91
CA ILE A 720 -10.06 17.67 19.52
C ILE A 720 -10.32 16.50 18.58
N THR A 721 -9.69 15.35 18.83
CA THR A 721 -9.86 14.13 18.03
C THR A 721 -11.34 13.71 18.02
N LEU A 722 -12.00 13.69 19.17
CA LEU A 722 -13.42 13.35 19.29
C LEU A 722 -14.29 14.24 18.40
N HIS A 723 -14.10 15.56 18.44
CA HIS A 723 -14.98 16.49 17.72
C HIS A 723 -14.61 16.69 16.24
N THR A 724 -13.34 16.54 15.87
CA THR A 724 -12.86 16.77 14.49
C THR A 724 -12.70 15.49 13.67
N GLY A 725 -12.34 14.37 14.31
CA GLY A 725 -12.20 13.07 13.63
C GLY A 725 -13.46 12.21 13.69
N TYR A 726 -14.19 12.27 14.82
CA TYR A 726 -15.32 11.39 15.12
C TYR A 726 -16.67 12.10 15.16
N PHE A 727 -16.73 13.37 14.77
CA PHE A 727 -17.96 14.19 14.84
C PHE A 727 -18.69 14.06 16.19
N GLY A 728 -17.94 14.05 17.30
CA GLY A 728 -18.52 13.95 18.64
C GLY A 728 -19.17 12.61 18.98
N ASP A 729 -19.08 11.59 18.11
CA ASP A 729 -19.55 10.23 18.38
C ASP A 729 -18.64 9.58 19.44
N LYS A 730 -19.09 9.67 20.69
CA LYS A 730 -18.40 9.14 21.87
C LYS A 730 -18.25 7.61 21.80
N ASP A 731 -19.25 6.90 21.28
CA ASP A 731 -19.24 5.45 21.16
C ASP A 731 -18.17 4.98 20.16
N LEU A 732 -18.15 5.59 18.97
CA LEU A 732 -17.19 5.25 17.94
C LEU A 732 -15.76 5.61 18.36
N PHE A 733 -15.59 6.77 19.00
CA PHE A 733 -14.31 7.21 19.55
C PHE A 733 -13.78 6.21 20.58
N GLU A 734 -14.58 5.87 21.59
CA GLU A 734 -14.21 4.93 22.64
C GLU A 734 -13.81 3.56 22.06
N PHE A 735 -14.66 3.03 21.18
CA PHE A 735 -14.47 1.73 20.55
C PHE A 735 -13.11 1.64 19.84
N TRP A 736 -12.79 2.60 18.98
CA TRP A 736 -11.55 2.56 18.22
C TRP A 736 -10.31 2.85 19.06
N HIS A 737 -10.42 3.70 20.07
CA HIS A 737 -9.31 4.01 20.96
C HIS A 737 -8.91 2.80 21.82
N TRP A 738 -9.87 2.04 22.37
CA TRP A 738 -9.55 0.81 23.09
C TRP A 738 -8.98 -0.28 22.18
N ASN A 739 -9.57 -0.47 21.00
CA ASN A 739 -9.08 -1.43 20.02
C ASN A 739 -7.64 -1.10 19.57
N TYR A 740 -7.34 0.17 19.34
CA TYR A 740 -5.97 0.59 19.04
C TYR A 740 -5.04 0.32 20.23
N PHE A 741 -5.44 0.70 21.46
CA PHE A 741 -4.62 0.49 22.66
C PHE A 741 -4.18 -0.96 22.84
N ILE A 742 -5.09 -1.92 22.68
CA ILE A 742 -4.76 -3.34 22.87
C ILE A 742 -4.02 -3.98 21.68
N GLN A 743 -3.98 -3.33 20.52
CA GLN A 743 -3.18 -3.79 19.38
C GLN A 743 -1.72 -3.30 19.42
N MET A 744 -1.38 -2.36 20.30
CA MET A 744 -0.04 -1.79 20.33
C MET A 744 0.94 -2.65 21.14
N PRO A 745 2.02 -3.20 20.53
CA PRO A 745 2.96 -4.06 21.23
C PRO A 745 3.59 -3.40 22.45
N MET A 746 3.82 -2.08 22.38
CA MET A 746 4.40 -1.30 23.47
C MET A 746 3.51 -1.25 24.71
N ASN A 747 2.22 -1.56 24.63
CA ASN A 747 1.34 -1.58 25.80
C ASN A 747 1.45 -2.88 26.58
N TYR A 748 2.25 -3.83 26.11
CA TYR A 748 2.54 -5.08 26.79
C TYR A 748 3.94 -5.05 27.42
N ASP A 749 4.14 -5.83 28.47
CA ASP A 749 5.45 -6.13 29.05
C ASP A 749 6.10 -7.36 28.39
N ASN A 750 7.26 -7.79 28.90
CA ASN A 750 8.00 -8.94 28.39
C ASN A 750 7.26 -10.27 28.61
N GLU A 751 6.31 -10.31 29.55
CA GLU A 751 5.45 -11.46 29.84
C GLU A 751 4.20 -11.46 28.93
N LYS A 752 4.09 -10.48 28.03
CA LYS A 752 2.96 -10.25 27.12
C LYS A 752 1.69 -9.86 27.86
N GLU A 753 1.79 -9.37 29.09
CA GLU A 753 0.68 -8.83 29.87
C GLU A 753 0.56 -7.32 29.65
N ILE A 754 -0.64 -6.77 29.78
CA ILE A 754 -0.87 -5.34 29.57
C ILE A 754 -0.21 -4.57 30.72
N ASN A 755 0.65 -3.61 30.36
CA ASN A 755 1.31 -2.75 31.32
C ASN A 755 0.29 -1.91 32.09
N GLU A 756 0.13 -2.20 33.38
CA GLU A 756 -0.89 -1.58 34.23
C GLU A 756 -0.80 -0.04 34.23
N LYS A 757 0.42 0.51 34.24
CA LYS A 757 0.65 1.96 34.22
C LYS A 757 0.13 2.61 32.94
N LYS A 758 0.42 2.00 31.79
CA LYS A 758 -0.08 2.49 30.49
C LYS A 758 -1.59 2.40 30.40
N PHE A 759 -2.17 1.28 30.87
CA PHE A 759 -3.61 1.11 30.96
C PHE A 759 -4.28 2.19 31.81
N CYS A 760 -3.76 2.47 33.01
CA CYS A 760 -4.35 3.46 33.91
C CYS A 760 -4.30 4.88 33.33
N ILE A 761 -3.17 5.29 32.76
CA ILE A 761 -3.04 6.60 32.10
C ILE A 761 -4.04 6.72 30.94
N PHE A 762 -4.17 5.65 30.15
CA PHE A 762 -5.10 5.62 29.03
C PHE A 762 -6.57 5.68 29.50
N LEU A 763 -6.92 4.91 30.54
CA LEU A 763 -8.25 4.92 31.14
C LEU A 763 -8.66 6.31 31.66
N ILE A 764 -7.75 7.00 32.37
CA ILE A 764 -7.97 8.37 32.85
C ILE A 764 -8.25 9.32 31.69
N ARG A 765 -7.49 9.22 30.58
CA ARG A 765 -7.70 10.03 29.37
C ARG A 765 -9.09 9.81 28.76
N ILE A 766 -9.45 8.55 28.54
CA ILE A 766 -10.76 8.21 27.96
C ILE A 766 -11.90 8.67 28.86
N LEU A 767 -11.82 8.41 30.17
CA LEU A 767 -12.84 8.87 31.12
C LEU A 767 -12.95 10.39 31.18
N PHE A 768 -11.81 11.10 31.17
CA PHE A 768 -11.82 12.55 31.15
C PHE A 768 -12.50 13.10 29.91
N VAL A 769 -12.29 12.51 28.73
CA VAL A 769 -12.89 12.98 27.47
C VAL A 769 -14.40 12.72 27.45
N LEU A 770 -14.81 11.52 27.86
CA LEU A 770 -16.19 11.05 27.68
C LEU A 770 -17.18 11.54 28.75
N SER A 771 -16.73 11.68 30.01
CA SER A 771 -17.61 12.05 31.14
C SER A 771 -18.12 13.49 31.04
N GLU A 772 -19.05 13.92 31.86
CA GLU A 772 -19.48 15.33 31.95
C GLU A 772 -19.80 15.69 33.41
N VAL A 773 -19.94 16.99 33.71
CA VAL A 773 -20.46 17.45 35.01
C VAL A 773 -21.66 18.34 34.76
N LYS A 774 -22.86 17.86 35.06
CA LYS A 774 -24.14 18.57 34.94
C LYS A 774 -24.70 18.83 36.33
N ASP A 775 -25.08 20.08 36.62
CA ASP A 775 -25.67 20.49 37.91
C ASP A 775 -24.84 20.08 39.15
N GLY A 776 -23.50 20.16 39.04
CA GLY A 776 -22.58 19.75 40.11
C GLY A 776 -22.40 18.24 40.25
N ASN A 777 -23.18 17.43 39.53
CA ASN A 777 -23.05 15.98 39.54
C ASN A 777 -22.10 15.53 38.43
N PHE A 778 -21.11 14.72 38.80
CA PHE A 778 -20.31 13.99 37.83
C PHE A 778 -21.15 12.91 37.21
N ILE A 779 -21.22 12.95 35.89
CA ILE A 779 -21.91 11.94 35.12
C ILE A 779 -20.85 11.25 34.27
N SER A 780 -20.45 10.05 34.69
CA SER A 780 -19.63 9.23 33.83
C SER A 780 -20.45 8.83 32.62
N TYR A 781 -19.80 8.84 31.46
CA TYR A 781 -20.35 8.27 30.25
C TYR A 781 -20.85 6.82 30.43
N TYR A 782 -20.15 6.03 31.24
CA TYR A 782 -20.54 4.65 31.57
C TYR A 782 -21.67 4.57 32.62
N ASP A 783 -21.92 5.63 33.38
CA ASP A 783 -23.04 5.68 34.33
C ASP A 783 -24.35 6.11 33.63
N GLU A 784 -24.26 6.96 32.59
CA GLU A 784 -25.39 7.53 31.84
C GLU A 784 -25.95 6.56 30.79
N HIS A 785 -25.10 5.75 30.15
CA HIS A 785 -25.54 4.78 29.15
C HIS A 785 -26.00 3.48 29.80
N LYS A 786 -27.34 3.29 29.85
CA LYS A 786 -28.02 2.09 30.40
C LYS A 786 -27.48 0.73 29.92
N PHE A 787 -26.74 0.69 28.80
CA PHE A 787 -26.19 -0.53 28.20
C PHE A 787 -24.70 -0.77 28.53
N LYS A 788 -24.00 0.19 29.14
CA LYS A 788 -22.58 0.05 29.51
C LYS A 788 -22.49 -0.17 31.02
N ASN A 789 -22.44 -1.43 31.43
CA ASN A 789 -22.26 -1.77 32.84
C ASN A 789 -20.83 -1.38 33.27
N PRO A 790 -20.63 -0.50 34.27
CA PRO A 790 -19.29 -0.12 34.74
C PRO A 790 -18.49 -1.31 35.31
N LEU A 791 -19.16 -2.43 35.63
CA LEU A 791 -18.53 -3.70 36.01
C LEU A 791 -18.05 -4.52 34.81
N LYS A 792 -18.29 -4.08 33.58
CA LYS A 792 -17.80 -4.73 32.36
C LYS A 792 -16.81 -3.79 31.67
N GLY A 793 -15.58 -4.26 31.52
CA GLY A 793 -14.57 -3.56 30.74
C GLY A 793 -14.91 -3.59 29.24
N PRO A 794 -14.31 -2.68 28.45
CA PRO A 794 -14.56 -2.58 27.00
C PRO A 794 -14.10 -3.84 26.25
N HIS A 795 -13.13 -4.58 26.81
CA HIS A 795 -12.71 -5.89 26.31
C HIS A 795 -12.50 -6.86 27.47
N LYS A 796 -12.76 -8.16 27.24
CA LYS A 796 -12.56 -9.23 28.23
C LYS A 796 -11.14 -9.27 28.81
N ILE A 797 -10.11 -9.04 27.98
CA ILE A 797 -8.71 -8.98 28.43
C ILE A 797 -8.44 -7.85 29.41
N LEU A 798 -9.21 -6.75 29.27
CA LEU A 798 -9.08 -5.60 30.14
C LEU A 798 -9.90 -5.77 31.41
N GLN A 799 -10.75 -6.79 31.52
CA GLN A 799 -11.74 -6.92 32.59
C GLN A 799 -11.11 -6.88 34.00
N THR A 800 -10.03 -7.62 34.22
CA THR A 800 -9.34 -7.66 35.51
C THR A 800 -8.75 -6.30 35.87
N LEU A 801 -8.04 -5.68 34.92
CA LEU A 801 -7.46 -4.34 35.09
C LEU A 801 -8.55 -3.28 35.27
N TRP A 802 -9.66 -3.41 34.52
CA TRP A 802 -10.80 -2.53 34.56
C TRP A 802 -11.46 -2.55 35.93
N LEU A 803 -11.83 -3.71 36.46
CA LEU A 803 -12.42 -3.81 37.80
C LEU A 803 -11.50 -3.24 38.89
N ARG A 804 -10.18 -3.45 38.73
CA ARG A 804 -9.17 -2.95 39.67
C ARG A 804 -9.01 -1.43 39.62
N PHE A 805 -9.02 -0.84 38.43
CA PHE A 805 -8.59 0.56 38.24
C PHE A 805 -9.71 1.52 37.82
N TYR A 806 -10.82 1.07 37.26
CA TYR A 806 -11.94 1.92 36.84
C TYR A 806 -12.53 2.73 38.00
N PRO A 807 -12.85 2.17 39.19
CA PRO A 807 -13.39 2.98 40.29
C PRO A 807 -12.45 4.11 40.70
N LYS A 808 -11.15 3.81 40.72
CA LYS A 808 -10.07 4.74 41.11
C LYS A 808 -9.87 5.83 40.05
N ALA A 809 -9.80 5.44 38.78
CA ALA A 809 -9.69 6.35 37.65
C ALA A 809 -10.95 7.25 37.51
N ARG A 810 -12.14 6.70 37.75
CA ARG A 810 -13.41 7.44 37.79
C ARG A 810 -13.40 8.49 38.89
N TRP A 811 -13.05 8.11 40.12
CA TRP A 811 -12.94 9.06 41.23
C TRP A 811 -11.92 10.17 40.93
N LEU A 812 -10.75 9.79 40.41
CA LEU A 812 -9.71 10.72 40.03
C LEU A 812 -10.19 11.72 38.96
N VAL A 813 -10.82 11.23 37.89
CA VAL A 813 -11.37 12.09 36.83
C VAL A 813 -12.50 12.97 37.34
N GLN A 814 -13.38 12.45 38.20
CA GLN A 814 -14.40 13.25 38.86
C GLN A 814 -13.78 14.40 39.65
N ARG A 815 -12.74 14.15 40.46
CA ARG A 815 -12.05 15.22 41.19
C ARG A 815 -11.35 16.19 40.25
N ILE A 816 -10.68 15.73 39.19
CA ILE A 816 -10.09 16.62 38.18
C ILE A 816 -11.15 17.55 37.57
N LEU A 817 -12.32 17.03 37.20
CA LEU A 817 -13.40 17.82 36.60
C LEU A 817 -14.07 18.81 37.58
N ILE A 818 -14.07 18.49 38.88
CA ILE A 818 -14.54 19.43 39.90
C ILE A 818 -13.50 20.52 40.12
N LEU A 819 -12.23 20.16 40.30
CA LEU A 819 -11.12 21.09 40.52
C LEU A 819 -10.92 22.06 39.33
N GLU A 820 -11.12 21.61 38.08
CA GLU A 820 -11.03 22.51 36.92
C GLU A 820 -12.15 23.56 36.86
N LYS A 821 -13.27 23.32 37.57
CA LYS A 821 -14.41 24.24 37.68
C LYS A 821 -14.34 25.16 38.91
N GLU A 822 -13.68 24.72 39.98
CA GLU A 822 -13.45 25.54 41.18
C GLU A 822 -12.52 26.72 40.90
N GLU A 823 -11.60 26.57 39.94
CA GLU A 823 -10.78 27.64 39.39
C GLU A 823 -11.34 28.17 38.06
N PRO A 824 -10.97 29.37 37.59
CA PRO A 824 -11.45 29.94 36.32
C PRO A 824 -10.87 29.24 35.07
N TYR A 825 -10.48 27.97 35.16
CA TYR A 825 -9.87 27.24 34.04
C TYR A 825 -10.91 26.77 33.02
N ASP A 826 -12.02 26.15 33.45
CA ASP A 826 -13.06 25.58 32.56
C ASP A 826 -12.47 24.88 31.32
N PHE A 827 -11.39 24.10 31.55
CA PHE A 827 -10.49 23.63 30.50
C PHE A 827 -11.23 22.75 29.50
N LYS A 828 -11.94 21.74 30.00
CA LYS A 828 -12.65 20.79 29.15
C LYS A 828 -13.71 21.45 28.29
N ASN A 829 -14.54 22.32 28.86
CA ASN A 829 -15.59 23.02 28.12
C ASN A 829 -14.98 23.98 27.08
N THR A 830 -13.90 24.70 27.45
CA THR A 830 -13.15 25.54 26.52
C THR A 830 -12.65 24.74 25.31
N PHE A 831 -11.96 23.61 25.54
CA PHE A 831 -11.46 22.76 24.46
C PHE A 831 -12.58 22.06 23.69
N THR A 832 -13.67 21.69 24.34
CA THR A 832 -14.86 21.13 23.68
C THR A 832 -15.44 22.13 22.70
N ASN A 833 -15.80 23.33 23.17
CA ASN A 833 -16.39 24.38 22.33
C ASN A 833 -15.44 24.81 21.22
N TRP A 834 -14.15 24.92 21.51
CA TRP A 834 -13.16 25.21 20.49
C TRP A 834 -13.03 24.10 19.44
N SER A 835 -12.98 22.83 19.84
CA SER A 835 -12.87 21.70 18.90
C SER A 835 -14.10 21.60 17.99
N LYS A 836 -15.27 21.94 18.52
CA LYS A 836 -16.50 22.10 17.74
C LYS A 836 -16.41 23.25 16.73
N GLN A 837 -15.88 24.41 17.13
CA GLN A 837 -15.60 25.53 16.20
C GLN A 837 -14.64 25.13 15.10
N LEU A 838 -13.60 24.38 15.48
CA LEU A 838 -12.59 23.90 14.58
C LEU A 838 -13.18 22.92 13.55
N ALA A 839 -14.01 21.97 13.99
CA ALA A 839 -14.70 21.07 13.07
C ALA A 839 -15.53 21.85 12.04
N VAL A 840 -16.29 22.86 12.46
CA VAL A 840 -17.07 23.73 11.55
C VAL A 840 -16.19 24.52 10.60
N TYR A 841 -15.05 25.05 11.09
CA TYR A 841 -14.09 25.76 10.24
C TYR A 841 -13.58 24.87 9.10
N GLY A 842 -13.36 23.59 9.37
CA GLY A 842 -12.98 22.62 8.35
C GLY A 842 -14.06 22.39 7.30
N LEU A 843 -15.34 22.50 7.65
CA LEU A 843 -16.47 22.30 6.73
C LEU A 843 -16.58 23.45 5.72
N ASP A 844 -16.50 24.70 6.19
CA ASP A 844 -16.72 25.88 5.36
C ASP A 844 -15.67 26.97 5.60
N LYS A 845 -14.49 26.75 5.00
CA LYS A 845 -13.35 27.67 5.14
C LYS A 845 -13.65 29.07 4.55
N ALA A 846 -14.55 29.15 3.56
CA ALA A 846 -14.85 30.39 2.85
C ALA A 846 -15.86 31.27 3.60
N ASN A 847 -16.81 30.68 4.33
CA ASN A 847 -17.83 31.43 5.09
C ASN A 847 -17.56 31.51 6.60
N PHE A 848 -16.39 31.11 7.08
CA PHE A 848 -16.10 31.07 8.52
C PHE A 848 -16.40 32.40 9.25
N ASP A 849 -16.12 33.54 8.61
CA ASP A 849 -16.40 34.87 9.19
C ASP A 849 -17.92 35.16 9.31
N ASN A 850 -18.74 34.64 8.39
CA ASN A 850 -20.20 34.67 8.50
C ASN A 850 -20.72 33.68 9.54
N VAL A 851 -20.09 32.50 9.63
CA VAL A 851 -20.42 31.43 10.58
C VAL A 851 -20.10 31.84 12.03
N LYS A 852 -19.10 32.70 12.26
CA LYS A 852 -18.75 33.22 13.60
C LYS A 852 -19.92 33.96 14.27
N LYS A 853 -20.85 34.55 13.50
CA LYS A 853 -22.02 35.27 14.01
C LYS A 853 -23.23 34.37 14.31
N GLU A 854 -23.35 33.22 13.63
CA GLU A 854 -24.44 32.23 13.84
C GLU A 854 -23.95 30.93 14.51
N TYR A 855 -22.73 30.93 15.06
CA TYR A 855 -21.96 29.72 15.40
C TYR A 855 -22.73 28.69 16.25
N LYS A 856 -23.47 29.12 17.27
CA LYS A 856 -24.25 28.21 18.10
C LYS A 856 -25.43 27.61 17.34
N LYS A 857 -26.14 28.45 16.58
CA LYS A 857 -27.31 28.07 15.78
C LYS A 857 -26.91 27.15 14.62
N ARG A 858 -25.82 27.40 13.88
CA ARG A 858 -25.36 26.51 12.79
C ARG A 858 -24.58 25.30 13.25
N TYR A 859 -23.84 25.37 14.36
CA TYR A 859 -23.22 24.16 14.92
C TYR A 859 -24.31 23.25 15.46
N GLU A 860 -25.29 23.77 16.20
CA GLU A 860 -26.48 23.02 16.56
C GLU A 860 -27.21 22.62 15.27
N GLU A 861 -27.68 23.49 14.38
CA GLU A 861 -28.38 23.08 13.13
C GLU A 861 -27.63 22.12 12.21
N ASN A 862 -26.32 22.18 12.01
CA ASN A 862 -25.59 21.20 11.20
C ASN A 862 -25.41 19.87 11.94
N PHE A 863 -25.17 19.92 13.25
CA PHE A 863 -24.90 18.73 14.07
C PHE A 863 -26.19 18.09 14.59
N THR A 864 -27.25 18.89 14.71
CA THR A 864 -28.66 18.60 14.94
C THR A 864 -29.33 18.28 13.60
N GLU A 865 -28.89 18.77 12.43
CA GLU A 865 -29.25 18.14 11.14
C GLU A 865 -28.62 16.76 11.05
N ILE A 866 -27.34 16.60 11.44
CA ILE A 866 -26.68 15.30 11.47
C ILE A 866 -27.38 14.36 12.48
N LYS A 867 -27.77 14.85 13.68
CA LYS A 867 -28.45 14.06 14.73
C LYS A 867 -29.97 13.90 14.61
N GLU A 868 -30.71 14.93 14.19
CA GLU A 868 -32.19 14.97 14.14
C GLU A 868 -32.75 14.71 12.75
N LYS A 869 -31.99 14.86 11.66
CA LYS A 869 -32.39 14.12 10.47
C LYS A 869 -32.21 12.65 10.84
N LYS A 870 -33.28 11.87 10.63
CA LYS A 870 -33.22 10.43 10.32
C LYS A 870 -32.28 10.11 9.12
N SER A 871 -31.40 11.03 8.72
CA SER A 871 -30.38 10.96 7.68
C SER A 871 -28.98 10.66 8.21
N GLU A 872 -28.75 10.58 9.53
CA GLU A 872 -27.53 9.92 10.03
C GLU A 872 -27.48 8.51 9.44
N ASP A 873 -28.62 7.82 9.45
CA ASP A 873 -28.86 6.61 8.65
C ASP A 873 -28.70 6.90 7.14
N SER A 874 -29.42 7.83 6.51
CA SER A 874 -29.39 7.93 5.03
C SER A 874 -28.01 8.26 4.44
N PHE A 875 -27.19 9.07 5.11
CA PHE A 875 -25.89 9.51 4.61
C PHE A 875 -24.78 8.50 4.87
N TYR A 876 -24.72 7.97 6.10
CA TYR A 876 -23.89 6.83 6.41
C TYR A 876 -24.27 5.67 5.49
N ASN A 877 -25.56 5.34 5.36
CA ASN A 877 -26.04 4.25 4.52
C ASN A 877 -25.78 4.49 3.02
N LEU A 878 -25.72 5.74 2.53
CA LEU A 878 -25.35 6.03 1.15
C LEU A 878 -23.88 5.70 0.88
N ILE A 879 -22.98 6.29 1.68
CA ILE A 879 -21.52 6.05 1.60
C ILE A 879 -21.23 4.57 1.85
N LEU A 880 -21.93 3.98 2.82
CA LEU A 880 -21.79 2.59 3.19
C LEU A 880 -22.25 1.67 2.07
N GLY A 881 -23.40 1.94 1.47
CA GLY A 881 -23.89 1.20 0.32
C GLY A 881 -22.86 1.19 -0.80
N ASP A 882 -22.24 2.33 -1.10
CA ASP A 882 -21.19 2.40 -2.11
C ASP A 882 -19.90 1.68 -1.67
N LEU A 883 -19.43 1.86 -0.44
CA LEU A 883 -18.22 1.18 0.05
C LEU A 883 -18.37 -0.34 0.10
N THR A 884 -19.49 -0.84 0.62
CA THR A 884 -19.80 -2.29 0.71
C THR A 884 -19.95 -2.91 -0.67
N GLU A 885 -20.40 -2.13 -1.65
CA GLU A 885 -20.41 -2.51 -3.07
C GLU A 885 -19.05 -2.34 -3.78
N GLY A 886 -17.98 -1.95 -3.07
CA GLY A 886 -16.65 -1.75 -3.66
C GLY A 886 -16.54 -0.51 -4.56
N LYS A 887 -17.54 0.38 -4.53
CA LYS A 887 -17.59 1.58 -5.38
C LYS A 887 -16.73 2.70 -4.81
N MET A 888 -15.95 3.30 -5.68
CA MET A 888 -15.25 4.54 -5.38
C MET A 888 -16.24 5.68 -5.22
N ILE A 889 -16.00 6.52 -4.21
CA ILE A 889 -16.84 7.67 -3.89
C ILE A 889 -16.18 8.93 -4.44
N GLU A 890 -16.93 9.67 -5.24
CA GLU A 890 -16.53 10.95 -5.80
C GLU A 890 -16.77 12.08 -4.78
N LYS A 891 -15.85 13.03 -4.71
CA LYS A 891 -16.04 14.24 -3.89
C LYS A 891 -17.01 15.18 -4.59
N GLU A 892 -18.07 15.59 -3.91
CA GLU A 892 -18.97 16.61 -4.40
C GLU A 892 -18.24 17.96 -4.57
N THR A 893 -18.65 18.77 -5.54
CA THR A 893 -18.00 20.06 -5.82
C THR A 893 -18.13 21.05 -4.67
N SER A 894 -19.21 20.95 -3.89
CA SER A 894 -19.46 21.72 -2.67
C SER A 894 -18.64 21.28 -1.46
N ASP A 895 -18.15 20.03 -1.43
CA ASP A 895 -17.47 19.49 -0.26
C ASP A 895 -16.04 20.03 -0.13
N SER A 896 -15.71 20.52 1.06
CA SER A 896 -14.30 20.76 1.42
C SER A 896 -13.54 19.43 1.48
N ASP A 897 -12.22 19.45 1.25
CA ASP A 897 -11.40 18.23 1.36
C ASP A 897 -11.51 17.62 2.76
N TYR A 898 -11.51 18.46 3.80
CA TYR A 898 -11.66 18.02 5.19
C TYR A 898 -13.00 17.33 5.42
N TYR A 899 -14.10 17.94 4.94
CA TYR A 899 -15.42 17.37 5.16
C TYR A 899 -15.54 16.01 4.49
N PHE A 900 -15.18 15.92 3.20
CA PHE A 900 -15.23 14.68 2.45
C PHE A 900 -14.40 13.57 3.10
N VAL A 901 -13.14 13.85 3.46
CA VAL A 901 -12.24 12.87 4.06
C VAL A 901 -12.77 12.40 5.42
N THR A 902 -13.20 13.33 6.27
CA THR A 902 -13.68 12.98 7.63
C THR A 902 -14.99 12.21 7.54
N LYS A 903 -15.90 12.60 6.65
CA LYS A 903 -17.12 11.87 6.30
C LYS A 903 -16.81 10.43 5.87
N LEU A 904 -15.86 10.25 4.96
CA LEU A 904 -15.46 8.94 4.45
C LEU A 904 -14.84 8.07 5.55
N ILE A 905 -13.93 8.63 6.35
CA ILE A 905 -13.30 7.96 7.50
C ILE A 905 -14.35 7.56 8.53
N TYR A 906 -15.23 8.48 8.92
CA TYR A 906 -16.28 8.22 9.89
C TYR A 906 -17.19 7.06 9.46
N SER A 907 -17.71 7.10 8.22
CA SER A 907 -18.59 6.03 7.72
C SER A 907 -17.85 4.69 7.61
N PHE A 908 -16.59 4.72 7.19
CA PHE A 908 -15.76 3.52 7.14
C PHE A 908 -15.54 2.92 8.54
N LEU A 909 -15.21 3.73 9.54
CA LEU A 909 -15.01 3.28 10.93
C LEU A 909 -16.32 2.82 11.60
N LYS A 910 -17.43 3.51 11.33
CA LYS A 910 -18.75 3.18 11.88
C LYS A 910 -19.26 1.85 11.37
N TYR A 911 -18.97 1.53 10.11
CA TYR A 911 -19.26 0.21 9.55
C TYR A 911 -18.59 -0.91 10.33
N TYR A 912 -17.31 -0.74 10.65
CA TYR A 912 -16.57 -1.75 11.42
C TYR A 912 -17.16 -1.90 12.82
N GLN A 913 -17.47 -0.81 13.49
CA GLN A 913 -18.11 -0.87 14.81
C GLN A 913 -19.44 -1.63 14.78
N ILE A 914 -20.33 -1.33 13.82
CA ILE A 914 -21.70 -1.87 13.81
C ILE A 914 -21.76 -3.27 13.20
N ASN A 915 -21.12 -3.47 12.05
CA ASN A 915 -21.33 -4.66 11.23
C ASN A 915 -20.19 -5.66 11.35
N VAL A 916 -18.96 -5.20 11.64
CA VAL A 916 -17.80 -6.09 11.79
C VAL A 916 -17.70 -6.59 13.24
N TRP A 917 -17.94 -5.72 14.21
CA TRP A 917 -17.63 -5.98 15.61
C TRP A 917 -18.88 -6.23 16.44
N THR A 918 -19.61 -7.30 16.12
CA THR A 918 -20.94 -7.57 16.67
C THR A 918 -20.94 -8.37 17.98
N ASP A 919 -19.85 -9.08 18.30
CA ASP A 919 -19.81 -10.00 19.45
C ASP A 919 -18.73 -9.63 20.49
N THR A 920 -19.16 -9.11 21.64
CA THR A 920 -18.27 -8.72 22.74
C THR A 920 -17.93 -9.87 23.70
N GLN A 921 -18.53 -11.06 23.52
CA GLN A 921 -18.34 -12.18 24.44
C GLN A 921 -17.27 -13.19 24.02
N LYS A 922 -16.89 -13.20 22.73
CA LYS A 922 -15.91 -14.13 22.17
C LYS A 922 -14.46 -13.67 22.37
N GLU A 923 -13.51 -14.61 22.24
CA GLU A 923 -12.09 -14.29 22.25
C GLU A 923 -11.75 -13.43 21.01
N MET A 924 -11.18 -12.25 21.26
CA MET A 924 -10.87 -11.27 20.22
C MET A 924 -9.38 -11.16 19.97
N PHE A 925 -8.54 -12.11 20.36
CA PHE A 925 -7.09 -12.05 20.10
C PHE A 925 -6.64 -13.18 19.22
N LEU A 926 -5.73 -12.87 18.30
CA LEU A 926 -5.09 -13.86 17.46
C LEU A 926 -4.16 -14.72 18.34
N PRO A 927 -4.46 -16.02 18.55
CA PRO A 927 -3.61 -16.86 19.35
C PRO A 927 -2.27 -17.07 18.65
N ARG A 928 -1.16 -16.82 19.37
CA ARG A 928 0.20 -17.01 18.85
C ARG A 928 0.99 -17.99 19.74
N LYS A 929 1.54 -19.05 19.13
CA LYS A 929 2.49 -19.98 19.76
C LYS A 929 3.86 -19.80 19.10
N GLU A 930 4.89 -19.45 19.88
CA GLU A 930 6.25 -19.20 19.37
C GLU A 930 6.30 -18.18 18.21
N GLY A 931 5.45 -17.15 18.30
CA GLY A 931 5.33 -16.11 17.26
C GLY A 931 4.47 -16.50 16.04
N LYS A 932 4.07 -17.77 15.91
CA LYS A 932 3.22 -18.28 14.82
C LYS A 932 1.76 -18.29 15.21
N ILE A 933 0.87 -18.06 14.25
CA ILE A 933 -0.59 -18.17 14.46
C ILE A 933 -0.90 -19.62 14.86
N SER A 934 -1.59 -19.80 15.99
CA SER A 934 -2.00 -21.14 16.45
C SER A 934 -3.05 -21.73 15.49
N ARG A 935 -3.00 -23.05 15.27
CA ARG A 935 -4.02 -23.75 14.47
C ARG A 935 -5.34 -23.94 15.20
N ASP A 936 -5.35 -23.74 16.51
CA ASP A 936 -6.51 -24.00 17.36
C ASP A 936 -7.47 -22.80 17.40
N LEU A 937 -7.92 -22.33 16.23
CA LEU A 937 -9.01 -21.34 16.14
C LEU A 937 -10.35 -22.07 16.27
N ASN A 938 -11.16 -21.67 17.25
CA ASN A 938 -12.46 -22.29 17.50
C ASN A 938 -13.59 -21.29 17.22
N LYS A 939 -14.34 -21.52 16.13
CA LYS A 939 -15.46 -20.65 15.70
C LYS A 939 -16.53 -20.43 16.76
N GLU A 940 -16.70 -21.37 17.68
CA GLU A 940 -17.69 -21.25 18.76
C GLU A 940 -17.24 -20.25 19.83
N THR A 941 -15.93 -20.15 20.09
CA THR A 941 -15.37 -19.31 21.14
C THR A 941 -14.73 -18.03 20.64
N ASP A 942 -14.33 -17.98 19.36
CA ASP A 942 -13.51 -16.92 18.79
C ASP A 942 -14.35 -15.95 17.96
N SER A 943 -14.05 -14.67 18.09
CA SER A 943 -14.69 -13.58 17.34
C SER A 943 -14.26 -13.62 15.88
N ASP A 944 -15.19 -13.37 14.96
CA ASP A 944 -14.92 -13.27 13.51
C ASP A 944 -13.79 -12.29 13.20
N VAL A 945 -13.56 -11.34 14.11
CA VAL A 945 -12.39 -10.46 14.15
C VAL A 945 -11.52 -10.75 15.35
N LEU A 946 -10.26 -11.01 15.07
CA LEU A 946 -9.20 -11.20 16.04
C LEU A 946 -8.20 -10.04 15.96
N LEU A 947 -7.82 -9.53 17.11
CA LEU A 947 -6.82 -8.49 17.31
C LEU A 947 -5.45 -9.11 17.41
N ASP A 948 -4.50 -8.55 16.67
CA ASP A 948 -3.11 -8.94 16.82
C ASP A 948 -2.40 -8.00 17.79
N ARG A 949 -1.78 -8.57 18.83
CA ARG A 949 -0.93 -7.81 19.77
C ARG A 949 0.32 -7.25 19.06
N GLN A 950 0.66 -7.75 17.88
CA GLN A 950 1.72 -7.24 17.02
C GLN A 950 1.27 -6.08 16.10
N GLY A 951 -0.01 -5.71 16.14
CA GLY A 951 -0.62 -4.67 15.33
C GLY A 951 -1.44 -5.23 14.18
N GLY A 952 -2.69 -4.76 14.08
CA GLY A 952 -3.62 -5.08 13.01
C GLY A 952 -4.74 -6.03 13.40
N LEU A 953 -5.57 -6.33 12.42
CA LEU A 953 -6.76 -7.17 12.53
C LEU A 953 -6.54 -8.50 11.78
N PHE A 954 -7.21 -9.55 12.21
CA PHE A 954 -7.24 -10.86 11.55
C PHE A 954 -8.69 -11.32 11.47
N TYR A 955 -9.05 -11.93 10.35
CA TYR A 955 -10.40 -12.36 10.08
C TYR A 955 -10.38 -13.81 9.65
N PHE A 956 -11.03 -14.69 10.40
CA PHE A 956 -11.14 -16.09 9.96
C PHE A 956 -12.33 -16.30 9.03
N ASP A 957 -13.42 -15.53 9.22
CA ASP A 957 -14.61 -15.64 8.38
C ASP A 957 -14.35 -15.12 6.96
N PHE A 958 -14.65 -15.99 6.00
CA PHE A 958 -14.35 -15.75 4.61
C PHE A 958 -15.22 -14.65 3.99
N GLN A 959 -16.54 -14.71 4.21
CA GLN A 959 -17.47 -13.74 3.63
C GLN A 959 -17.14 -12.34 4.14
N ARG A 960 -16.79 -12.25 5.43
CA ARG A 960 -16.30 -11.04 6.06
C ARG A 960 -15.02 -10.52 5.40
N ARG A 961 -14.02 -11.38 5.18
CA ARG A 961 -12.77 -10.98 4.50
C ARG A 961 -13.04 -10.36 3.13
N GLN A 962 -13.87 -11.02 2.31
CA GLN A 962 -14.24 -10.51 0.99
C GLN A 962 -14.90 -9.13 1.05
N GLU A 963 -15.89 -8.98 1.93
CA GLU A 963 -16.58 -7.70 2.09
C GLU A 963 -15.62 -6.58 2.50
N LEU A 964 -14.76 -6.85 3.48
CA LEU A 964 -13.78 -5.88 3.95
C LEU A 964 -12.73 -5.55 2.90
N PHE A 965 -12.31 -6.54 2.12
CA PHE A 965 -11.37 -6.37 1.02
C PHE A 965 -11.89 -5.37 -0.02
N LYS A 966 -13.16 -5.49 -0.43
CA LYS A 966 -13.82 -4.50 -1.32
C LYS A 966 -13.80 -3.11 -0.71
N MET A 967 -14.25 -3.01 0.54
CA MET A 967 -14.40 -1.74 1.24
C MET A 967 -13.07 -1.03 1.42
N ARG A 968 -12.00 -1.75 1.78
CA ARG A 968 -10.65 -1.20 1.91
C ARG A 968 -10.14 -0.65 0.57
N GLY A 969 -10.35 -1.41 -0.52
CA GLY A 969 -10.02 -0.96 -1.87
C GLY A 969 -10.76 0.31 -2.29
N ALA A 970 -12.08 0.33 -2.08
CA ALA A 970 -12.93 1.49 -2.35
C ALA A 970 -12.51 2.72 -1.55
N PHE A 971 -12.25 2.55 -0.25
CA PHE A 971 -11.80 3.62 0.66
C PHE A 971 -10.49 4.25 0.19
N ILE A 972 -9.45 3.44 -0.05
CA ILE A 972 -8.13 3.93 -0.48
C ILE A 972 -8.22 4.66 -1.82
N LYS A 973 -8.91 4.06 -2.79
CA LYS A 973 -9.03 4.64 -4.13
C LYS A 973 -9.82 5.96 -4.12
N SER A 974 -10.86 6.08 -3.28
CA SER A 974 -11.64 7.30 -3.14
C SER A 974 -10.78 8.47 -2.66
N LEU A 975 -9.98 8.25 -1.61
CA LEU A 975 -9.01 9.24 -1.11
C LEU A 975 -7.96 9.59 -2.16
N TRP A 976 -7.41 8.59 -2.84
CA TRP A 976 -6.37 8.81 -3.85
C TRP A 976 -6.89 9.63 -5.04
N ASN A 977 -8.11 9.34 -5.53
CA ASN A 977 -8.74 10.10 -6.61
C ASN A 977 -8.90 11.58 -6.25
N VAL A 978 -9.35 11.88 -5.03
CA VAL A 978 -9.46 13.27 -4.56
C VAL A 978 -8.10 13.95 -4.51
N ASN A 979 -7.06 13.25 -4.04
CA ASN A 979 -5.71 13.80 -3.99
C ASN A 979 -5.19 14.17 -5.40
N LEU A 980 -5.41 13.29 -6.38
CA LEU A 980 -5.02 13.52 -7.77
C LEU A 980 -5.72 14.73 -8.37
N ILE A 981 -7.03 14.85 -8.18
CA ILE A 981 -7.82 15.99 -8.68
C ILE A 981 -7.35 17.29 -8.03
N ALA A 982 -7.13 17.29 -6.71
CA ALA A 982 -6.67 18.49 -5.99
C ALA A 982 -5.33 18.98 -6.52
N LYS A 983 -4.38 18.06 -6.71
CA LYS A 983 -3.05 18.37 -7.25
C LYS A 983 -3.08 18.71 -8.73
N GLY A 984 -3.95 18.08 -9.50
CA GLY A 984 -4.15 18.40 -10.91
C GLY A 984 -4.68 19.82 -11.10
N LYS A 985 -5.62 20.27 -10.25
CA LYS A 985 -6.07 21.66 -10.24
C LYS A 985 -4.88 22.60 -10.02
N GLU A 986 -4.10 22.38 -8.96
CA GLU A 986 -2.91 23.19 -8.66
C GLU A 986 -1.87 23.17 -9.79
N PHE A 987 -1.66 22.00 -10.40
CA PHE A 987 -0.75 21.81 -11.53
C PHE A 987 -1.17 22.63 -12.75
N LEU A 988 -2.47 22.67 -13.05
CA LEU A 988 -3.02 23.29 -14.25
C LEU A 988 -3.39 24.77 -14.08
N THR A 989 -3.67 25.25 -12.87
CA THR A 989 -4.10 26.64 -12.62
C THR A 989 -2.97 27.60 -12.24
N SER A 990 -1.74 27.12 -12.06
CA SER A 990 -0.58 27.93 -11.63
C SER A 990 0.00 28.90 -12.68
N LYS A 991 -0.84 29.46 -13.55
CA LYS A 991 -0.47 30.53 -14.49
C LYS A 991 -0.76 31.91 -13.93
#